data_AF-V2UVN6-F1
#
_entry.id   AF-V2UVN6-F1
#
_cell.length_a   1.000
_cell.length_b   1.000
_cell.length_c   1.000
_cell.angle_alpha   90.00
_cell.angle_beta   90.00
_cell.angle_gamma   90.00
#
_symmetry.space_group_name_H-M   'P 1'
#
loop_
_entity.id
_entity.type
_entity.pdbx_description
1 polymer ?
#
loop_
_entity_poly.entity_id
_entity_poly.type
_entity_poly.pdbx_seq_one_letter_code
_entity_poly.pdbx_strand_id
1 'polypeptide(L)'
;MAISYIYTGEPMTGSANDDFIMGIDSLSVANNTINANDGDDFVLADSSNLYIPDQSFANGSIATALSLDTATSAWTVDENPLFGNSSIPHVTAIVESTIGQAEFFSVNVGAGETLTADIDFSASSPIGNGNDLIISILDSLGNVLVTNDDSVTSNGGLGSFDSLDSYLTYTPTSAGTYYLQIYPFGGSTFTSNNTFMLNVSVTGHVVGTGAVQGNDIIDGGNGDDSIFAQGGLDTLNGGAGNDFLHGGSGNDTLNGGEGLDKLYGDVGDDTLRLTTMTSLILGEVYDGGSGIDTLLLDDPALTYNFDLRNITLNSLEILKFTDPGLNGFATALVNTSQLSIGNFTTVNGISFSDVTDRYEIYMDTQNLNLSTTTFLNFGGSLDSVVINGSADNNSIIGSTVHDVIYGNDGNDIINGGASNDEMIGGLGDDTYIIDHIGDVVIEQLNEGTDRVFSSVNHVLGSNFENLILSGIADINGTGNDVANSLLGNVGANVLDSGLGNDSLDGGAGADTLIGGLGNDTYFVDNLGDIVTEQTNEGTDRIFSSISYTLSANVENLILSGSANNNATGNILNNTLLGNTGNNILDGGVGIDTMQGGSGNDTYYIDNTGDVVTESLNQGMDSVFANINYSLRTNFENLTLTGSSNLNATGNTVNNTIVGNSGVNTLDGGAGADILIGSLGNDTYFVDNSGDVVTEFFNEGIDRIFASASHTLEDNVENLILSGASNINGTGNTLVNTILGNSGNNTLDGGSGADTLQGGAGNDIYYVDNTGDVVTESLNQGIDGVFSNINYSLRTNFENLILTGSFNLNGTGNTLNNVITGNSGVNTLDGGSGIDTLVGGLGNDTYFIDNTSDIVTELFNEGVDRVFSTASYTLSNNVENLILSGATNINGTGNLLANTIMGNTGNNFLNGKEGNDTYTAGTGSDTLIFNLLANPHATGGNGADIWTDFKVGLIGSDVNADKIDVSDLLIGYSGVETLVNVEQFLTIVDMGADIGVYLDRDGSAGSYSDTLLVTLKNIDVSLNTLLNNDQLVLA
;
A
#
# COMPACT_ATOMS: atom_id res chain seq x y z
N MET A 1 68.58 32.10 86.44
CA MET A 1 68.50 31.86 87.90
C MET A 1 67.03 31.87 88.29
N ALA A 2 66.61 30.91 89.13
CA ALA A 2 65.34 30.79 89.88
C ALA A 2 64.03 30.66 89.05
N ILE A 3 63.30 29.53 88.99
CA ILE A 3 62.51 28.77 90.02
C ILE A 3 61.21 29.53 90.40
N SER A 4 59.97 29.03 90.22
CA SER A 4 59.23 28.01 91.02
C SER A 4 57.80 27.79 90.41
N TYR A 5 57.26 26.57 90.18
CA TYR A 5 56.55 25.55 91.03
C TYR A 5 55.00 25.72 91.27
N ILE A 6 54.23 24.72 90.77
CA ILE A 6 52.92 24.07 91.19
C ILE A 6 51.59 24.89 91.20
N TYR A 7 50.36 24.38 90.93
CA TYR A 7 49.68 23.12 91.33
C TYR A 7 48.43 22.78 90.47
N THR A 8 48.04 21.49 90.49
CA THR A 8 46.89 20.81 89.83
C THR A 8 45.51 21.08 90.47
N GLY A 9 44.45 21.13 89.64
CA GLY A 9 43.06 20.75 89.99
C GLY A 9 42.01 21.89 90.03
N GLU A 10 41.21 21.98 88.95
CA GLU A 10 39.86 22.57 88.72
C GLU A 10 39.42 23.88 89.43
N PRO A 11 38.54 24.74 88.84
CA PRO A 11 38.28 25.12 87.44
C PRO A 11 38.50 26.64 87.21
N MET A 12 38.73 27.10 85.98
CA MET A 12 38.64 28.53 85.67
C MET A 12 37.22 28.86 85.23
N THR A 13 36.40 29.34 86.18
CA THR A 13 35.16 30.07 85.86
C THR A 13 35.51 31.49 85.45
N GLY A 14 35.19 31.90 84.21
CA GLY A 14 35.79 33.09 83.57
C GLY A 14 34.93 34.03 82.70
N SER A 15 33.62 33.84 82.55
CA SER A 15 32.62 34.80 81.98
C SER A 15 32.66 35.18 80.48
N ALA A 16 31.65 34.69 79.74
CA ALA A 16 30.63 35.36 78.89
C ALA A 16 30.97 36.51 77.90
N ASN A 17 32.21 36.88 77.62
CA ASN A 17 32.56 37.59 76.38
C ASN A 17 34.05 37.35 76.06
N ASP A 18 34.28 36.69 74.92
CA ASP A 18 35.52 36.55 74.15
C ASP A 18 36.62 35.69 74.78
N ASP A 19 36.60 34.38 74.52
CA ASP A 19 37.78 33.51 74.63
C ASP A 19 38.27 33.12 73.22
N PHE A 20 39.48 33.59 72.91
CA PHE A 20 40.23 33.27 71.70
C PHE A 20 41.38 32.35 72.10
N ILE A 21 41.31 31.05 71.76
CA ILE A 21 42.36 30.08 72.10
C ILE A 21 43.43 30.08 70.99
N MET A 22 44.38 31.01 71.09
CA MET A 22 45.68 30.88 70.42
C MET A 22 46.67 30.16 71.36
N GLY A 23 47.06 28.94 71.02
CA GLY A 23 48.13 28.21 71.70
C GLY A 23 49.49 28.85 71.42
N ILE A 24 49.90 29.85 72.21
CA ILE A 24 51.26 30.42 72.14
C ILE A 24 52.22 29.68 73.06
N ASP A 25 53.37 29.30 72.49
CA ASP A 25 54.53 28.57 73.04
C ASP A 25 54.44 27.03 73.16
N SER A 26 54.89 26.38 72.08
CA SER A 26 55.60 25.08 72.10
C SER A 26 54.83 23.86 72.63
N LEU A 27 53.81 23.42 71.90
CA LEU A 27 53.46 21.99 71.82
C LEU A 27 53.94 21.41 70.49
N SER A 28 55.25 21.15 70.37
CA SER A 28 55.73 20.16 69.40
C SER A 28 55.51 18.78 70.03
N VAL A 29 54.29 18.27 69.93
CA VAL A 29 54.02 16.85 70.08
C VAL A 29 52.87 16.53 69.13
N ALA A 30 53.10 15.56 68.25
CA ALA A 30 52.03 14.97 67.46
C ALA A 30 50.91 14.53 68.41
N ASN A 31 49.68 14.98 68.12
CA ASN A 31 48.42 14.63 68.75
C ASN A 31 48.01 15.44 69.98
N ASN A 32 47.17 16.46 69.75
CA ASN A 32 46.55 17.26 70.80
C ASN A 32 45.16 16.72 71.17
N THR A 33 44.74 16.91 72.42
CA THR A 33 43.34 16.76 72.83
C THR A 33 42.87 18.10 73.40
N ILE A 34 41.93 18.75 72.71
CA ILE A 34 41.35 20.04 73.10
C ILE A 34 39.89 19.78 73.49
N ASN A 35 39.48 20.32 74.64
CA ASN A 35 38.10 20.25 75.09
C ASN A 35 37.72 21.65 75.59
N ALA A 36 37.02 22.39 74.74
CA ALA A 36 36.47 23.70 75.05
C ALA A 36 35.18 23.45 75.86
N ASN A 37 35.07 24.05 77.05
CA ASN A 37 34.07 23.65 78.05
C ASN A 37 33.05 24.75 78.37
N ASP A 38 32.97 25.84 77.59
CA ASP A 38 31.94 26.88 77.73
C ASP A 38 31.95 28.00 76.64
N GLY A 39 30.99 27.98 75.70
CA GLY A 39 30.61 29.15 74.87
C GLY A 39 30.88 28.98 73.36
N ASP A 40 30.65 30.05 72.58
CA ASP A 40 30.95 30.10 71.13
C ASP A 40 32.49 30.17 70.92
N ASP A 41 33.15 29.02 70.76
CA ASP A 41 34.61 28.92 70.75
C ASP A 41 35.20 28.93 69.32
N PHE A 42 36.31 29.65 69.11
CA PHE A 42 37.08 29.64 67.85
C PHE A 42 38.44 28.97 68.05
N VAL A 43 38.65 27.80 67.46
CA VAL A 43 39.84 26.95 67.60
C VAL A 43 40.58 26.82 66.26
N LEU A 44 41.79 27.39 66.19
CA LEU A 44 42.74 27.17 65.09
C LEU A 44 43.91 26.32 65.57
N ALA A 45 44.10 25.14 65.00
CA ALA A 45 45.39 24.44 65.11
C ALA A 45 46.43 25.16 64.23
N ASP A 46 47.61 25.50 64.77
CA ASP A 46 48.83 26.09 64.16
C ASP A 46 48.73 27.10 62.98
N SER A 47 48.97 28.39 63.24
CA SER A 47 49.27 29.39 62.20
C SER A 47 50.73 29.88 62.30
N SER A 48 51.63 29.32 61.50
CA SER A 48 53.02 29.81 61.49
C SER A 48 53.12 31.13 60.71
N ASN A 49 53.08 32.26 61.41
CA ASN A 49 53.52 33.56 60.87
C ASN A 49 54.99 33.52 60.42
N LEU A 50 55.35 34.23 59.34
CA LEU A 50 56.74 34.39 58.89
C LEU A 50 57.54 35.26 59.88
N TYR A 51 58.18 34.61 60.85
CA TYR A 51 59.15 35.26 61.74
C TYR A 51 60.50 35.41 61.04
N ILE A 52 60.98 36.64 60.84
CA ILE A 52 62.31 36.94 60.27
C ILE A 52 63.23 37.37 61.41
N PRO A 53 63.96 36.44 62.07
CA PRO A 53 64.99 36.82 63.03
C PRO A 53 66.19 37.39 62.27
N ASP A 54 66.37 38.71 62.25
CA ASP A 54 67.62 39.29 61.77
C ASP A 54 68.72 39.15 62.83
N GLN A 55 69.46 38.05 62.74
CA GLN A 55 70.77 37.91 63.38
C GLN A 55 71.90 38.05 62.34
N SER A 56 71.61 38.60 61.15
CA SER A 56 72.57 38.73 60.07
C SER A 56 73.00 40.19 59.91
N PHE A 57 74.28 40.50 60.15
CA PHE A 57 74.88 41.82 59.90
C PHE A 57 74.87 42.26 58.41
N ALA A 58 74.07 41.61 57.56
CA ALA A 58 74.07 41.73 56.12
C ALA A 58 73.03 42.72 55.59
N ASN A 59 71.89 42.95 56.26
CA ASN A 59 70.91 43.94 55.80
C ASN A 59 71.36 45.36 56.15
N GLY A 60 71.46 46.24 55.16
CA GLY A 60 72.18 47.53 55.33
C GLY A 60 72.45 48.34 54.08
N SER A 61 72.16 47.76 52.90
CA SER A 61 72.24 48.44 51.60
C SER A 61 71.27 47.79 50.62
N ILE A 62 70.98 48.46 49.51
CA ILE A 62 70.15 47.91 48.41
C ILE A 62 70.68 46.58 47.88
N ALA A 63 72.01 46.38 47.86
CA ALA A 63 72.61 45.15 47.37
C ALA A 63 72.40 43.93 48.30
N THR A 64 71.98 44.19 49.54
CA THR A 64 71.76 43.18 50.57
C THR A 64 70.35 43.22 51.15
N ALA A 65 69.43 43.90 50.45
CA ALA A 65 68.04 44.01 50.84
C ALA A 65 67.37 42.63 50.91
N LEU A 66 66.57 42.42 51.95
CA LEU A 66 65.82 41.18 52.09
C LEU A 66 64.61 41.19 51.16
N SER A 67 64.52 40.20 50.28
CA SER A 67 63.43 40.13 49.31
C SER A 67 62.16 39.58 49.94
N LEU A 68 61.11 40.40 50.01
CA LEU A 68 59.79 40.00 50.52
C LEU A 68 59.05 39.05 49.57
N ASP A 69 59.56 38.89 48.35
CA ASP A 69 59.04 37.94 47.36
C ASP A 69 59.60 36.50 47.54
N THR A 70 60.48 36.25 48.54
CA THR A 70 61.26 34.98 48.59
C THR A 70 60.54 33.77 49.19
N ALA A 71 59.26 33.88 49.53
CA ALA A 71 58.39 32.74 49.82
C ALA A 71 56.98 33.01 49.29
N THR A 72 56.44 32.12 48.47
CA THR A 72 55.10 32.26 47.87
C THR A 72 53.95 32.12 48.89
N SER A 73 54.26 31.78 50.15
CA SER A 73 53.36 31.70 51.30
C SER A 73 53.37 32.93 52.21
N ALA A 74 54.22 33.93 51.95
CA ALA A 74 54.32 35.14 52.78
C ALA A 74 53.25 36.18 52.43
N TRP A 75 52.66 36.09 51.25
CA TRP A 75 51.61 36.98 50.77
C TRP A 75 50.26 36.34 51.02
N THR A 76 49.40 36.94 51.83
CA THR A 76 48.04 36.45 52.12
C THR A 76 46.98 37.44 51.61
N VAL A 77 45.74 36.95 51.47
CA VAL A 77 44.55 37.77 51.11
C VAL A 77 43.60 37.76 52.30
N ASP A 78 44.08 38.26 53.43
CA ASP A 78 43.32 38.40 54.68
C ASP A 78 43.02 39.89 54.99
N GLU A 79 42.02 40.16 55.83
CA GLU A 79 41.65 41.51 56.25
C GLU A 79 42.69 42.08 57.24
N ASN A 80 43.56 42.99 56.77
CA ASN A 80 44.27 43.86 57.70
C ASN A 80 43.25 44.85 58.32
N PRO A 81 43.12 44.93 59.66
CA PRO A 81 42.14 45.77 60.35
C PRO A 81 42.27 47.29 60.11
N LEU A 82 43.29 47.77 59.38
CA LEU A 82 43.46 49.19 59.04
C LEU A 82 43.10 49.58 57.59
N PHE A 83 42.78 48.62 56.70
CA PHE A 83 42.41 48.91 55.31
C PHE A 83 41.17 48.10 54.87
N GLY A 84 40.02 48.77 54.74
CA GLY A 84 38.73 48.14 54.40
C GLY A 84 38.57 47.64 52.95
N ASN A 85 39.54 46.89 52.41
CA ASN A 85 39.41 46.17 51.14
C ASN A 85 40.19 44.84 51.15
N SER A 86 39.47 43.73 51.37
CA SER A 86 39.95 42.35 51.56
C SER A 86 40.53 41.66 50.31
N SER A 87 40.84 42.40 49.24
CA SER A 87 41.20 41.81 47.93
C SER A 87 42.64 42.06 47.48
N ILE A 88 43.47 42.70 48.31
CA ILE A 88 44.85 43.08 47.97
C ILE A 88 45.82 42.14 48.70
N PRO A 89 46.71 41.41 47.98
CA PRO A 89 47.74 40.60 48.62
C PRO A 89 48.65 41.46 49.49
N HIS A 90 48.95 40.98 50.71
CA HIS A 90 49.85 41.66 51.64
C HIS A 90 50.76 40.67 52.36
N VAL A 91 51.91 41.17 52.83
CA VAL A 91 52.86 40.45 53.69
C VAL A 91 53.10 41.27 54.96
N THR A 92 53.06 40.61 56.11
CA THR A 92 53.42 41.20 57.41
C THR A 92 54.71 40.57 57.90
N ALA A 93 55.71 41.41 58.14
CA ALA A 93 57.00 40.99 58.69
C ALA A 93 57.23 41.63 60.05
N ILE A 94 57.47 40.82 61.09
CA ILE A 94 58.02 41.32 62.36
C ILE A 94 59.53 41.46 62.18
N VAL A 95 60.04 42.69 62.25
CA VAL A 95 61.45 43.03 62.04
C VAL A 95 62.09 43.38 63.38
N GLU A 96 63.19 42.72 63.74
CA GLU A 96 64.08 43.12 64.82
C GLU A 96 65.36 43.73 64.23
N SER A 97 65.64 45.01 64.46
CA SER A 97 66.82 45.68 63.91
C SER A 97 68.09 45.42 64.73
N THR A 98 69.26 45.55 64.10
CA THR A 98 70.56 45.49 64.79
C THR A 98 71.23 46.87 64.91
N ILE A 99 72.06 47.09 65.94
CA ILE A 99 72.72 48.39 66.19
C ILE A 99 73.63 48.76 64.99
N GLY A 100 73.30 49.86 64.30
CA GLY A 100 74.23 50.61 63.44
C GLY A 100 73.97 50.66 61.92
N GLN A 101 72.94 50.00 61.36
CA GLN A 101 72.62 50.07 59.92
C GLN A 101 71.16 50.51 59.68
N ALA A 102 70.73 50.69 58.43
CA ALA A 102 69.33 50.89 58.05
C ALA A 102 68.79 49.58 57.45
N GLU A 103 67.53 49.25 57.68
CA GLU A 103 66.96 48.01 57.14
C GLU A 103 66.48 48.22 55.71
N PHE A 104 66.87 47.32 54.80
CA PHE A 104 66.43 47.35 53.42
C PHE A 104 65.61 46.10 53.08
N PHE A 105 64.47 46.30 52.42
CA PHE A 105 63.64 45.22 51.89
C PHE A 105 63.43 45.44 50.40
N SER A 106 63.37 44.39 49.59
CA SER A 106 63.08 44.48 48.16
C SER A 106 61.76 43.80 47.82
N VAL A 107 60.99 44.45 46.95
CA VAL A 107 59.71 43.95 46.43
C VAL A 107 59.63 44.21 44.93
N ASN A 108 59.18 43.23 44.16
CA ASN A 108 58.94 43.39 42.74
C ASN A 108 57.56 44.00 42.49
N VAL A 109 57.52 45.10 41.75
CA VAL A 109 56.29 45.85 41.45
C VAL A 109 56.15 46.04 39.94
N GLY A 110 54.98 45.71 39.41
CA GLY A 110 54.61 45.91 38.00
C GLY A 110 54.40 47.39 37.64
N ALA A 111 54.44 47.70 36.33
CA ALA A 111 54.19 49.07 35.86
C ALA A 111 52.73 49.46 36.07
N GLY A 112 52.47 50.47 36.89
CA GLY A 112 51.11 50.92 37.24
C GLY A 112 50.47 50.16 38.42
N GLU A 113 51.13 49.15 38.98
CA GLU A 113 50.73 48.58 40.28
C GLU A 113 51.05 49.57 41.39
N THR A 114 50.30 49.52 42.50
CA THR A 114 50.51 50.42 43.63
C THR A 114 51.13 49.65 44.79
N LEU A 115 52.35 50.05 45.17
CA LEU A 115 53.07 49.55 46.33
C LEU A 115 52.73 50.41 47.54
N THR A 116 52.31 49.76 48.61
CA THR A 116 51.99 50.37 49.88
C THR A 116 52.80 49.70 50.98
N ALA A 117 53.43 50.49 51.85
CA ALA A 117 54.19 50.01 52.99
C ALA A 117 53.81 50.78 54.24
N ASP A 118 53.72 50.07 55.35
CA ASP A 118 53.16 50.55 56.60
C ASP A 118 53.89 49.96 57.81
N ILE A 119 54.07 50.75 58.87
CA ILE A 119 54.86 50.35 60.04
C ILE A 119 54.05 50.47 61.32
N ASP A 120 53.70 49.31 61.88
CA ASP A 120 52.98 49.20 63.14
C ASP A 120 53.92 48.92 64.33
N PHE A 121 53.61 49.49 65.48
CA PHE A 121 54.26 49.18 66.76
C PHE A 121 53.32 48.44 67.70
N SER A 122 53.77 47.33 68.29
CA SER A 122 52.99 46.64 69.31
C SER A 122 52.90 47.47 70.61
N ALA A 123 51.73 47.49 71.25
CA ALA A 123 51.43 48.28 72.45
C ALA A 123 52.30 47.96 73.69
N SER A 124 53.19 46.97 73.61
CA SER A 124 54.11 46.54 74.68
C SER A 124 55.60 46.66 74.31
N SER A 125 55.94 47.34 73.19
CA SER A 125 57.33 47.52 72.75
C SER A 125 58.15 48.45 73.67
N PRO A 126 59.46 48.18 73.95
CA PRO A 126 60.29 48.99 74.86
C PRO A 126 60.66 50.39 74.34
N ILE A 127 60.16 50.78 73.17
CA ILE A 127 60.45 52.07 72.55
C ILE A 127 59.44 53.10 73.06
N GLY A 128 59.68 53.62 74.27
CA GLY A 128 58.85 54.69 74.83
C GLY A 128 58.89 55.96 73.96
N ASN A 129 57.73 56.44 73.52
CA ASN A 129 57.40 57.82 73.09
C ASN A 129 58.58 58.74 72.69
N GLY A 130 59.37 58.42 71.65
CA GLY A 130 60.41 59.38 71.25
C GLY A 130 61.43 59.04 70.16
N ASN A 131 61.41 57.89 69.48
CA ASN A 131 62.26 57.66 68.31
C ASN A 131 61.39 57.34 67.10
N ASP A 132 61.17 58.36 66.28
CA ASP A 132 60.45 58.33 65.00
C ASP A 132 61.25 57.51 63.94
N LEU A 133 60.57 56.76 63.06
CA LEU A 133 61.18 55.98 61.99
C LEU A 133 60.80 56.57 60.64
N ILE A 134 61.79 56.72 59.77
CA ILE A 134 61.59 57.15 58.39
C ILE A 134 61.50 55.91 57.50
N ILE A 135 60.45 55.84 56.68
CA ILE A 135 60.33 54.89 55.58
C ILE A 135 60.52 55.60 54.25
N SER A 136 61.43 55.07 53.42
CA SER A 136 61.71 55.55 52.07
C SER A 136 61.50 54.43 51.05
N ILE A 137 60.94 54.75 49.89
CA ILE A 137 60.94 53.89 48.70
C ILE A 137 62.01 54.38 47.74
N LEU A 138 62.90 53.49 47.31
CA LEU A 138 64.05 53.78 46.46
C LEU A 138 63.94 53.03 45.12
N ASP A 139 64.51 53.62 44.06
CA ASP A 139 64.76 52.91 42.81
C ASP A 139 65.96 51.96 42.91
N SER A 140 66.16 51.13 41.89
CA SER A 140 67.27 50.19 41.78
C SER A 140 68.67 50.83 41.73
N LEU A 141 68.77 52.15 41.59
CA LEU A 141 70.02 52.92 41.64
C LEU A 141 70.26 53.56 43.02
N GLY A 142 69.30 53.44 43.93
CA GLY A 142 69.35 54.00 45.29
C GLY A 142 68.98 55.47 45.39
N ASN A 143 68.25 56.01 44.43
CA ASN A 143 67.63 57.32 44.57
C ASN A 143 66.32 57.18 45.35
N VAL A 144 66.11 58.03 46.35
CA VAL A 144 64.84 58.10 47.09
C VAL A 144 63.75 58.67 46.18
N LEU A 145 62.70 57.88 45.97
CA LEU A 145 61.55 58.23 45.12
C LEU A 145 60.45 58.90 45.93
N VAL A 146 60.17 58.36 47.11
CA VAL A 146 59.24 58.95 48.09
C VAL A 146 59.67 58.55 49.49
N THR A 147 59.43 59.41 50.48
CA THR A 147 59.76 59.18 51.88
C THR A 147 58.65 59.74 52.77
N ASN A 148 58.39 59.09 53.89
CA ASN A 148 57.53 59.59 54.96
C ASN A 148 58.25 59.50 56.32
N ASP A 149 57.98 60.48 57.18
CA ASP A 149 58.65 60.79 58.45
C ASP A 149 57.57 61.40 59.37
N ASP A 150 57.34 60.82 60.56
CA ASP A 150 56.22 61.16 61.47
C ASP A 150 56.51 62.42 62.34
N SER A 151 57.47 63.27 61.96
CA SER A 151 57.72 64.53 62.67
C SER A 151 56.91 65.72 62.11
N VAL A 152 56.33 66.51 63.02
CA VAL A 152 55.40 67.65 62.77
C VAL A 152 56.04 68.88 62.07
N THR A 153 56.96 68.71 61.11
CA THR A 153 57.56 69.81 60.35
C THR A 153 57.16 69.82 58.88
N SER A 154 56.83 71.01 58.40
CA SER A 154 56.03 71.29 57.21
C SER A 154 56.74 71.11 55.87
N ASN A 155 57.09 69.89 55.46
CA ASN A 155 57.27 69.50 54.05
C ASN A 155 57.32 67.97 53.87
N GLY A 156 56.15 67.34 53.76
CA GLY A 156 55.99 65.96 53.34
C GLY A 156 54.50 65.72 53.05
N GLY A 157 54.15 65.55 51.77
CA GLY A 157 52.76 65.42 51.34
C GLY A 157 52.31 63.97 51.33
N LEU A 158 51.06 63.79 51.78
CA LEU A 158 50.11 62.69 51.60
C LEU A 158 50.36 61.41 52.42
N GLY A 159 49.72 61.29 53.61
CA GLY A 159 49.46 59.96 54.15
C GLY A 159 48.74 59.82 55.49
N SER A 160 49.26 60.33 56.60
CA SER A 160 48.78 59.95 57.95
C SER A 160 48.10 61.10 58.72
N PHE A 161 47.07 60.76 59.53
CA PHE A 161 46.36 61.65 60.45
C PHE A 161 46.59 61.29 61.94
N ASP A 162 47.44 60.31 62.25
CA ASP A 162 47.79 59.88 63.61
C ASP A 162 49.31 59.93 63.82
N SER A 163 49.74 60.36 65.01
CA SER A 163 51.14 60.59 65.40
C SER A 163 51.84 59.34 65.94
N LEU A 164 51.39 58.17 65.51
CA LEU A 164 51.84 56.85 65.97
C LEU A 164 52.05 55.85 64.83
N ASP A 165 51.84 56.26 63.57
CA ASP A 165 51.78 55.33 62.43
C ASP A 165 52.34 55.96 61.13
N SER A 166 53.36 55.30 60.55
CA SER A 166 54.15 55.76 59.40
C SER A 166 53.82 54.97 58.14
N TYR A 167 52.87 55.50 57.37
CA TYR A 167 52.37 54.88 56.13
C TYR A 167 52.89 55.56 54.85
N LEU A 168 53.19 54.79 53.79
CA LEU A 168 53.63 55.33 52.50
C LEU A 168 53.14 54.53 51.28
N THR A 169 52.78 55.25 50.21
CA THR A 169 52.33 54.65 48.92
C THR A 169 53.11 55.19 47.73
N TYR A 170 53.42 54.31 46.77
CA TYR A 170 54.08 54.67 45.52
C TYR A 170 53.57 53.82 44.34
N THR A 171 53.24 54.49 43.22
CA THR A 171 52.85 53.83 41.97
C THR A 171 53.94 54.05 40.92
N PRO A 172 54.81 53.06 40.65
CA PRO A 172 55.86 53.19 39.66
C PRO A 172 55.36 53.29 38.21
N THR A 173 56.06 54.10 37.41
CA THR A 173 55.80 54.24 35.96
C THR A 173 56.47 53.16 35.11
N SER A 174 57.31 52.31 35.71
CA SER A 174 58.07 51.23 35.07
C SER A 174 58.04 49.99 35.96
N ALA A 175 57.95 48.78 35.40
CA ALA A 175 58.05 47.56 36.20
C ALA A 175 59.50 47.33 36.64
N GLY A 176 59.70 46.86 37.88
CA GLY A 176 61.01 46.54 38.40
C GLY A 176 61.03 46.27 39.90
N THR A 177 62.21 45.98 40.42
CA THR A 177 62.42 45.83 41.87
C THR A 177 62.57 47.19 42.52
N TYR A 178 61.73 47.45 43.52
CA TYR A 178 61.75 48.63 44.37
C TYR A 178 62.22 48.25 45.76
N TYR A 179 62.84 49.21 46.46
CA TYR A 179 63.46 48.95 47.75
C TYR A 179 62.85 49.84 48.83
N LEU A 180 62.44 49.23 49.94
CA LEU A 180 62.01 49.90 51.15
C LEU A 180 63.24 50.08 52.05
N GLN A 181 63.52 51.31 52.47
CA GLN A 181 64.57 51.63 53.42
C GLN A 181 63.95 52.20 54.70
N ILE A 182 64.27 51.59 55.85
CA ILE A 182 63.73 51.98 57.15
C ILE A 182 64.88 52.32 58.10
N TYR A 183 64.81 53.50 58.73
CA TYR A 183 65.86 54.02 59.63
C TYR A 183 65.32 55.07 60.60
N PRO A 184 66.00 55.38 61.71
CA PRO A 184 65.47 56.33 62.70
C PRO A 184 65.59 57.80 62.27
N PHE A 185 64.64 58.61 62.72
CA PHE A 185 64.60 60.05 62.55
C PHE A 185 65.84 60.72 63.16
N GLY A 186 66.62 61.43 62.34
CA GLY A 186 67.85 62.10 62.76
C GLY A 186 69.17 61.37 62.42
N GLY A 187 69.15 60.19 61.78
CA GLY A 187 70.35 59.54 61.24
C GLY A 187 70.10 58.15 60.63
N SER A 188 70.94 57.71 59.68
CA SER A 188 70.75 56.44 58.94
C SER A 188 71.18 55.17 59.69
N THR A 189 71.17 55.17 61.04
CA THR A 189 71.72 54.09 61.87
C THR A 189 70.89 53.84 63.13
N PHE A 190 70.43 52.60 63.35
CA PHE A 190 69.74 52.21 64.60
C PHE A 190 70.68 52.19 65.82
N THR A 191 70.17 52.58 67.00
CA THR A 191 70.98 52.72 68.23
C THR A 191 70.73 51.63 69.29
N SER A 192 69.70 50.78 69.13
CA SER A 192 69.33 49.65 70.01
C SER A 192 68.42 48.67 69.25
N ASN A 193 68.42 47.37 69.54
CA ASN A 193 67.56 46.39 68.85
C ASN A 193 66.07 46.76 68.91
N ASN A 194 65.54 47.38 67.87
CA ASN A 194 64.16 47.84 67.81
C ASN A 194 63.32 46.80 67.08
N THR A 195 62.14 46.47 67.61
CA THR A 195 61.19 45.57 66.95
C THR A 195 60.01 46.38 66.42
N PHE A 196 59.68 46.21 65.14
CA PHE A 196 58.52 46.82 64.49
C PHE A 196 57.86 45.82 63.53
N MET A 197 56.58 46.02 63.26
CA MET A 197 55.87 45.28 62.23
C MET A 197 55.89 46.08 60.95
N LEU A 198 56.32 45.47 59.86
CA LEU A 198 56.29 46.02 58.51
C LEU A 198 55.20 45.29 57.73
N ASN A 199 54.14 46.02 57.37
CA ASN A 199 53.12 45.53 56.46
C ASN A 199 53.38 46.08 55.06
N VAL A 200 53.41 45.21 54.06
CA VAL A 200 53.61 45.59 52.66
C VAL A 200 52.50 45.00 51.81
N SER A 201 51.85 45.81 50.99
CA SER A 201 50.83 45.38 50.05
C SER A 201 51.11 45.87 48.63
N VAL A 202 50.78 45.03 47.65
CA VAL A 202 50.93 45.33 46.21
C VAL A 202 49.64 44.96 45.51
N THR A 203 48.98 45.96 44.92
CA THR A 203 47.73 45.73 44.17
C THR A 203 48.02 44.96 42.87
N GLY A 204 47.57 43.70 42.78
CA GLY A 204 47.69 42.85 41.59
C GLY A 204 48.66 41.65 41.68
N HIS A 205 49.18 41.32 42.87
CA HIS A 205 50.17 40.24 43.10
C HIS A 205 49.55 38.80 43.15
N VAL A 206 50.33 37.71 43.02
CA VAL A 206 49.83 36.29 42.93
C VAL A 206 50.35 35.38 44.08
N VAL A 207 49.51 34.48 44.67
CA VAL A 207 49.80 33.59 45.85
C VAL A 207 49.50 32.08 45.57
N GLY A 208 50.22 31.11 46.18
CA GLY A 208 49.97 29.64 46.05
C GLY A 208 50.24 28.80 47.34
N THR A 209 49.49 27.70 47.56
CA THR A 209 49.22 27.00 48.85
C THR A 209 50.07 25.73 49.14
N GLY A 210 50.37 25.44 50.42
CA GLY A 210 50.92 24.17 50.93
C GLY A 210 50.80 24.01 52.46
N ALA A 211 50.31 22.85 52.95
CA ALA A 211 49.82 22.57 54.32
C ALA A 211 50.87 21.92 55.30
N VAL A 212 50.59 21.94 56.61
CA VAL A 212 51.38 21.36 57.75
C VAL A 212 50.54 20.30 58.51
N GLN A 213 51.14 19.32 59.24
CA GLN A 213 50.52 18.04 59.74
C GLN A 213 50.58 17.78 61.29
N GLY A 214 49.53 17.19 61.90
CA GLY A 214 49.38 16.55 63.23
C GLY A 214 47.96 15.95 63.49
N ASN A 215 47.81 14.82 64.23
CA ASN A 215 46.50 14.14 64.42
C ASN A 215 45.79 14.50 65.74
N ASP A 216 44.78 15.37 65.72
CA ASP A 216 44.18 16.00 66.88
C ASP A 216 42.79 15.46 67.25
N ILE A 217 42.41 15.56 68.53
CA ILE A 217 41.05 15.27 69.03
C ILE A 217 40.52 16.57 69.63
N ILE A 218 39.47 17.13 69.05
CA ILE A 218 38.91 18.42 69.45
C ILE A 218 37.42 18.23 69.79
N ASP A 219 37.01 18.79 70.92
CA ASP A 219 35.63 18.80 71.43
C ASP A 219 35.25 20.24 71.78
N GLY A 220 34.27 20.81 71.08
CA GLY A 220 33.80 22.19 71.22
C GLY A 220 32.88 22.41 72.43
N GLY A 221 32.10 21.39 72.81
CA GLY A 221 31.33 21.41 74.04
C GLY A 221 29.93 22.00 73.86
N ASN A 222 29.61 23.16 74.45
CA ASN A 222 28.33 23.83 74.18
C ASN A 222 28.59 25.27 73.74
N GLY A 223 27.87 25.75 72.73
CA GLY A 223 28.02 27.04 72.08
C GLY A 223 28.06 26.86 70.56
N ASP A 224 28.03 27.95 69.80
CA ASP A 224 28.21 27.93 68.35
C ASP A 224 29.73 27.97 68.04
N ASP A 225 30.35 26.82 67.80
CA ASP A 225 31.81 26.67 67.71
C ASP A 225 32.37 26.78 66.29
N SER A 226 33.65 27.11 66.15
CA SER A 226 34.39 27.16 64.89
C SER A 226 35.75 26.49 65.02
N ILE A 227 35.90 25.29 64.47
CA ILE A 227 37.04 24.39 64.66
C ILE A 227 37.75 24.16 63.32
N PHE A 228 39.06 24.40 63.26
CA PHE A 228 39.90 24.12 62.10
C PHE A 228 41.12 23.28 62.53
N ALA A 229 41.18 22.01 62.10
CA ALA A 229 42.20 21.06 62.56
C ALA A 229 43.46 20.99 61.66
N GLN A 230 43.37 21.45 60.41
CA GLN A 230 44.46 21.46 59.43
C GLN A 230 44.90 20.04 59.01
N GLY A 231 46.19 19.78 58.81
CA GLY A 231 46.61 18.46 58.32
C GLY A 231 46.70 17.45 59.46
N GLY A 232 46.26 16.20 59.29
CA GLY A 232 46.17 15.27 60.40
C GLY A 232 45.45 13.95 60.12
N LEU A 233 45.03 13.27 61.18
CA LEU A 233 43.93 12.31 61.20
C LEU A 233 43.13 12.72 62.42
N ASP A 234 42.22 13.64 62.22
CA ASP A 234 41.64 14.43 63.27
C ASP A 234 40.29 13.87 63.71
N THR A 235 39.86 14.16 64.93
CA THR A 235 38.55 13.79 65.45
C THR A 235 37.91 15.03 66.07
N LEU A 236 36.95 15.61 65.38
CA LEU A 236 36.28 16.85 65.75
C LEU A 236 34.86 16.56 66.22
N ASN A 237 34.50 17.06 67.41
CA ASN A 237 33.13 17.10 67.91
C ASN A 237 32.76 18.56 68.16
N GLY A 238 31.69 19.06 67.55
CA GLY A 238 31.17 20.41 67.81
C GLY A 238 30.50 20.45 69.18
N GLY A 239 29.48 19.63 69.39
CA GLY A 239 28.84 19.47 70.68
C GLY A 239 27.39 19.98 70.63
N ALA A 240 27.05 21.07 71.31
CA ALA A 240 25.71 21.62 71.29
C ALA A 240 25.72 23.10 70.92
N GLY A 241 25.12 23.47 69.79
CA GLY A 241 25.09 24.81 69.20
C GLY A 241 25.27 24.70 67.69
N ASN A 242 25.37 25.82 66.98
CA ASN A 242 25.55 25.82 65.52
C ASN A 242 27.04 25.86 65.16
N ASP A 243 27.61 24.70 64.87
CA ASP A 243 29.06 24.55 64.79
C ASP A 243 29.59 24.62 63.35
N PHE A 244 30.85 25.04 63.19
CA PHE A 244 31.57 25.16 61.93
C PHE A 244 32.89 24.40 62.00
N LEU A 245 32.95 23.19 61.44
CA LEU A 245 34.08 22.27 61.57
C LEU A 245 34.80 22.08 60.22
N HIS A 246 36.12 22.20 60.24
CA HIS A 246 37.03 21.89 59.13
C HIS A 246 38.08 20.86 59.56
N GLY A 247 38.07 19.70 58.91
CA GLY A 247 39.06 18.62 59.09
C GLY A 247 40.42 19.09 58.60
N GLY A 248 40.54 19.34 57.31
CA GLY A 248 41.72 19.96 56.70
C GLY A 248 42.42 18.99 55.75
N SER A 249 43.61 18.47 56.05
CA SER A 249 44.24 17.46 55.19
C SER A 249 44.49 16.18 55.96
N GLY A 250 43.66 15.16 55.81
CA GLY A 250 43.69 13.99 56.66
C GLY A 250 42.55 13.05 56.33
N ASN A 251 42.48 11.91 57.02
CA ASN A 251 41.28 11.09 57.03
C ASN A 251 40.65 11.32 58.39
N ASP A 252 39.84 12.34 58.46
CA ASP A 252 39.35 12.95 59.69
C ASP A 252 37.98 12.40 60.06
N THR A 253 37.56 12.58 61.30
CA THR A 253 36.23 12.19 61.79
C THR A 253 35.55 13.40 62.40
N LEU A 254 34.47 13.88 61.78
CA LEU A 254 33.78 15.09 62.20
C LEU A 254 32.36 14.77 62.68
N ASN A 255 31.93 15.39 63.77
CA ASN A 255 30.59 15.22 64.34
C ASN A 255 30.08 16.59 64.83
N GLY A 256 29.04 17.13 64.20
CA GLY A 256 28.47 18.43 64.56
C GLY A 256 27.87 18.40 65.96
N GLY A 257 26.87 17.53 66.17
CA GLY A 257 26.22 17.38 67.47
C GLY A 257 24.80 17.95 67.43
N GLU A 258 24.36 18.67 68.46
CA GLU A 258 23.03 19.29 68.48
C GLU A 258 23.08 20.71 67.92
N GLY A 259 22.49 20.97 66.75
CA GLY A 259 22.30 22.35 66.26
C GLY A 259 22.40 22.43 64.74
N LEU A 260 22.57 23.65 64.20
CA LEU A 260 22.70 23.87 62.76
C LEU A 260 24.17 23.88 62.36
N ASP A 261 24.72 22.71 62.08
CA ASP A 261 26.15 22.52 61.90
C ASP A 261 26.58 22.58 60.42
N LYS A 262 27.86 22.91 60.21
CA LYS A 262 28.53 22.82 58.91
C LYS A 262 29.86 22.12 59.08
N LEU A 263 30.02 20.97 58.44
CA LEU A 263 31.20 20.12 58.50
C LEU A 263 31.84 20.04 57.12
N TYR A 264 33.14 20.28 57.06
CA TYR A 264 33.97 20.18 55.87
C TYR A 264 35.15 19.24 56.16
N GLY A 265 35.23 18.09 55.48
CA GLY A 265 36.36 17.15 55.57
C GLY A 265 37.63 17.72 54.94
N ASP A 266 37.47 18.49 53.86
CA ASP A 266 38.51 19.14 53.06
C ASP A 266 39.34 18.18 52.19
N VAL A 267 40.46 17.60 52.62
CA VAL A 267 41.31 16.73 51.77
C VAL A 267 41.65 15.42 52.48
N GLY A 268 41.17 14.31 51.94
CA GLY A 268 41.49 12.94 52.33
C GLY A 268 40.21 12.12 52.43
N ASP A 269 40.27 10.91 53.00
CA ASP A 269 39.07 10.05 53.11
C ASP A 269 38.42 10.25 54.49
N ASP A 270 37.50 11.19 54.58
CA ASP A 270 36.92 11.68 55.82
C ASP A 270 35.67 10.89 56.25
N THR A 271 35.33 10.95 57.54
CA THR A 271 34.11 10.37 58.11
C THR A 271 33.30 11.43 58.83
N LEU A 272 32.23 11.89 58.20
CA LEU A 272 31.29 12.82 58.79
C LEU A 272 30.17 12.01 59.47
N ARG A 273 29.98 12.19 60.77
CA ARG A 273 29.09 11.37 61.60
C ARG A 273 27.81 12.12 61.94
N LEU A 274 26.69 11.43 61.74
CA LEU A 274 25.36 11.84 62.17
C LEU A 274 24.92 11.00 63.36
N THR A 275 24.87 11.61 64.55
CA THR A 275 24.35 10.95 65.76
C THR A 275 22.96 11.44 66.12
N THR A 276 21.96 10.57 66.06
CA THR A 276 20.55 10.82 66.42
C THR A 276 19.78 11.81 65.52
N MET A 277 18.45 11.72 65.52
CA MET A 277 17.57 12.60 64.71
C MET A 277 17.35 14.00 65.29
N THR A 278 17.81 14.28 66.52
CA THR A 278 17.75 15.65 67.07
C THR A 278 18.77 16.58 66.44
N SER A 279 19.77 16.01 65.77
CA SER A 279 20.85 16.73 65.10
C SER A 279 20.50 17.19 63.68
N LEU A 280 19.55 16.54 63.00
CA LEU A 280 19.21 16.91 61.61
C LEU A 280 18.33 18.16 61.54
N ILE A 281 18.93 19.31 61.20
CA ILE A 281 18.26 20.61 61.10
C ILE A 281 18.32 21.14 59.65
N LEU A 282 17.22 21.73 59.18
CA LEU A 282 17.17 22.36 57.85
C LEU A 282 18.29 23.41 57.70
N GLY A 283 19.20 23.18 56.75
CA GLY A 283 20.30 24.09 56.42
C GLY A 283 21.69 23.64 56.88
N GLU A 284 21.82 22.47 57.52
CA GLU A 284 23.12 21.88 57.80
C GLU A 284 23.89 21.58 56.51
N VAL A 285 25.22 21.52 56.62
CA VAL A 285 26.14 21.23 55.52
C VAL A 285 27.10 20.13 55.92
N TYR A 286 27.19 19.08 55.11
CA TYR A 286 28.16 18.01 55.24
C TYR A 286 28.90 17.90 53.89
N ASP A 287 30.14 18.38 53.86
CA ASP A 287 31.00 18.38 52.69
C ASP A 287 32.22 17.50 52.96
N GLY A 288 32.40 16.40 52.23
CA GLY A 288 33.59 15.55 52.38
C GLY A 288 34.86 16.20 51.81
N GLY A 289 34.72 17.06 50.80
CA GLY A 289 35.86 17.65 50.10
C GLY A 289 36.49 16.70 49.06
N SER A 290 37.80 16.47 49.13
CA SER A 290 38.56 15.71 48.14
C SER A 290 39.05 14.38 48.70
N GLY A 291 38.41 13.28 48.33
CA GLY A 291 38.88 11.93 48.65
C GLY A 291 37.76 10.93 48.41
N ILE A 292 37.69 9.89 49.23
CA ILE A 292 36.52 9.00 49.33
C ILE A 292 35.92 9.17 50.72
N ASP A 293 34.86 9.96 50.80
CA ASP A 293 34.33 10.44 52.06
C ASP A 293 33.09 9.65 52.49
N THR A 294 32.94 9.44 53.79
CA THR A 294 31.88 8.63 54.39
C THR A 294 30.95 9.48 55.24
N LEU A 295 29.66 9.49 54.90
CA LEU A 295 28.60 9.87 55.82
C LEU A 295 28.22 8.64 56.66
N LEU A 296 28.53 8.70 57.96
CA LEU A 296 28.24 7.63 58.92
C LEU A 296 26.96 7.96 59.69
N LEU A 297 25.91 7.18 59.44
CA LEU A 297 24.65 7.23 60.19
C LEU A 297 24.79 6.37 61.45
N ASP A 298 24.97 7.03 62.60
CA ASP A 298 25.27 6.40 63.88
C ASP A 298 24.16 6.64 64.93
N ASP A 299 23.04 5.92 64.79
CA ASP A 299 21.95 5.91 65.78
C ASP A 299 21.93 4.58 66.56
N PRO A 300 22.31 4.57 67.85
CA PRO A 300 22.30 3.37 68.67
C PRO A 300 20.89 2.82 68.99
N ALA A 301 19.81 3.52 68.61
CA ALA A 301 18.44 3.07 68.83
C ALA A 301 17.77 2.44 67.58
N LEU A 302 18.17 2.83 66.35
CA LEU A 302 17.55 2.43 65.07
C LEU A 302 16.01 2.38 65.09
N THR A 303 15.37 3.36 65.73
CA THR A 303 13.91 3.44 65.83
C THR A 303 13.27 4.41 64.82
N TYR A 304 14.07 5.10 64.00
CA TYR A 304 13.60 6.19 63.13
C TYR A 304 14.33 6.23 61.78
N ASN A 305 13.74 6.99 60.84
CA ASN A 305 14.27 7.24 59.50
C ASN A 305 15.22 8.45 59.51
N PHE A 306 16.44 8.31 58.96
CA PHE A 306 17.36 9.42 58.72
C PHE A 306 16.92 10.21 57.48
N ASP A 307 16.31 11.38 57.68
CA ASP A 307 15.85 12.24 56.59
C ASP A 307 16.94 13.21 56.15
N LEU A 308 17.73 12.79 55.16
CA LEU A 308 18.84 13.60 54.62
C LEU A 308 18.36 14.64 53.60
N ARG A 309 17.09 14.62 53.19
CA ARG A 309 16.58 15.46 52.08
C ARG A 309 16.64 16.97 52.33
N ASN A 310 16.74 17.36 53.60
CA ASN A 310 16.71 18.77 54.03
C ASN A 310 18.10 19.34 54.39
N ILE A 311 19.17 18.57 54.19
CA ILE A 311 20.55 18.99 54.46
C ILE A 311 21.36 19.08 53.16
N THR A 312 22.42 19.88 53.18
CA THR A 312 23.34 20.01 52.04
C THR A 312 24.41 18.94 52.16
N LEU A 313 24.54 18.11 51.11
CA LEU A 313 25.54 17.06 51.03
C LEU A 313 26.43 17.31 49.81
N ASN A 314 27.74 17.41 50.00
CA ASN A 314 28.69 17.61 48.93
C ASN A 314 29.86 16.63 49.10
N SER A 315 30.36 16.10 47.99
CA SER A 315 31.56 15.26 47.95
C SER A 315 31.55 14.13 48.99
N LEU A 316 30.45 13.37 49.09
CA LEU A 316 30.30 12.27 50.06
C LEU A 316 30.05 10.96 49.32
N GLU A 317 31.08 10.16 49.04
CA GLU A 317 30.98 8.98 48.18
C GLU A 317 30.33 7.77 48.86
N ILE A 318 30.41 7.63 50.19
CA ILE A 318 29.96 6.47 50.95
C ILE A 318 28.89 6.86 51.95
N LEU A 319 27.71 6.23 51.88
CA LEU A 319 26.73 6.22 52.98
C LEU A 319 26.88 4.93 53.77
N LYS A 320 27.02 5.02 55.09
CA LYS A 320 27.22 3.84 55.94
C LYS A 320 26.33 3.87 57.19
N PHE A 321 25.68 2.75 57.48
CA PHE A 321 24.90 2.55 58.70
C PHE A 321 25.74 1.86 59.79
N THR A 322 25.50 2.19 61.06
CA THR A 322 26.05 1.43 62.21
C THR A 322 25.02 0.47 62.81
N ASP A 323 25.50 -0.65 63.35
CA ASP A 323 24.67 -1.69 63.98
C ASP A 323 24.57 -1.48 65.50
N PRO A 324 23.37 -1.29 66.08
CA PRO A 324 23.18 -1.22 67.53
C PRO A 324 22.96 -2.59 68.20
N GLY A 325 22.86 -3.68 67.45
CA GLY A 325 22.57 -5.02 67.99
C GLY A 325 21.12 -5.26 68.43
N LEU A 326 20.16 -4.58 67.80
CA LEU A 326 18.71 -4.65 68.09
C LEU A 326 17.89 -4.99 66.82
N ASN A 327 16.73 -5.62 66.98
CA ASN A 327 15.79 -5.86 65.86
C ASN A 327 15.12 -4.54 65.46
N GLY A 328 15.19 -4.14 64.17
CA GLY A 328 14.65 -2.86 63.71
C GLY A 328 14.76 -2.62 62.20
N PHE A 329 14.50 -1.37 61.78
CA PHE A 329 14.67 -0.88 60.40
C PHE A 329 15.76 0.18 60.37
N ALA A 330 16.70 0.08 59.43
CA ALA A 330 17.68 1.13 59.15
C ALA A 330 17.27 1.84 57.85
N THR A 331 16.67 3.04 57.98
CA THR A 331 16.15 3.79 56.82
C THR A 331 16.91 5.09 56.63
N ALA A 332 17.42 5.34 55.42
CA ALA A 332 17.86 6.68 55.00
C ALA A 332 16.99 7.19 53.84
N LEU A 333 16.54 8.45 53.95
CA LEU A 333 15.75 9.14 52.94
C LEU A 333 16.63 10.18 52.25
N VAL A 334 16.72 10.12 50.93
CA VAL A 334 17.53 11.03 50.10
C VAL A 334 16.72 11.57 48.92
N ASN A 335 17.13 12.71 48.39
CA ASN A 335 16.65 13.23 47.11
C ASN A 335 17.61 12.84 45.98
N THR A 336 17.14 12.72 44.74
CA THR A 336 18.03 12.36 43.62
C THR A 336 19.09 13.42 43.29
N SER A 337 18.85 14.68 43.61
CA SER A 337 19.87 15.75 43.55
C SER A 337 21.08 15.44 44.44
N GLN A 338 20.88 14.72 45.55
CA GLN A 338 21.94 14.28 46.46
C GLN A 338 22.70 13.06 45.93
N LEU A 339 22.27 12.45 44.83
CA LEU A 339 22.92 11.32 44.14
C LEU A 339 23.60 11.74 42.84
N SER A 340 23.65 13.06 42.55
CA SER A 340 24.35 13.60 41.40
C SER A 340 25.88 13.45 41.54
N ILE A 341 26.62 13.61 40.43
CA ILE A 341 28.06 13.25 40.31
C ILE A 341 28.86 13.70 41.53
N GLY A 342 29.36 12.73 42.31
CA GLY A 342 30.20 12.92 43.49
C GLY A 342 29.63 12.30 44.77
N ASN A 343 28.32 12.19 44.90
CA ASN A 343 27.69 11.73 46.15
C ASN A 343 27.14 10.29 46.06
N PHE A 344 27.29 9.53 47.15
CA PHE A 344 26.76 8.20 47.43
C PHE A 344 26.94 7.16 46.31
N THR A 345 28.16 7.04 45.80
CA THR A 345 28.55 5.96 44.88
C THR A 345 28.52 4.58 45.54
N THR A 346 28.61 4.52 46.88
CA THR A 346 28.48 3.28 47.67
C THR A 346 27.49 3.50 48.82
N VAL A 347 26.53 2.61 48.98
CA VAL A 347 25.63 2.55 50.14
C VAL A 347 25.88 1.24 50.87
N ASN A 348 26.31 1.32 52.12
CA ASN A 348 26.74 0.18 52.91
C ASN A 348 25.79 -0.05 54.08
N GLY A 349 24.88 -1.01 53.91
CA GLY A 349 23.92 -1.46 54.92
C GLY A 349 24.56 -2.31 56.03
N ILE A 350 23.69 -2.98 56.79
CA ILE A 350 24.02 -3.75 57.97
C ILE A 350 23.95 -5.25 57.66
N SER A 351 25.04 -6.00 57.87
CA SER A 351 25.15 -7.40 57.44
C SER A 351 24.40 -8.45 58.29
N PHE A 352 23.31 -8.10 58.97
CA PHE A 352 22.61 -8.98 59.93
C PHE A 352 21.20 -9.34 59.48
N SER A 353 20.82 -10.62 59.64
CA SER A 353 19.52 -11.15 59.20
C SER A 353 18.29 -10.60 59.93
N ASP A 354 18.50 -9.90 61.04
CA ASP A 354 17.46 -9.50 61.99
C ASP A 354 17.11 -8.01 61.87
N VAL A 355 17.76 -7.30 60.94
CA VAL A 355 17.54 -5.89 60.59
C VAL A 355 17.10 -5.84 59.13
N THR A 356 16.17 -4.94 58.82
CA THR A 356 15.77 -4.64 57.44
C THR A 356 16.40 -3.33 57.02
N ASP A 357 17.32 -3.39 56.05
CA ASP A 357 17.96 -2.21 55.49
C ASP A 357 17.07 -1.62 54.39
N ARG A 358 16.77 -0.32 54.49
CA ARG A 358 15.96 0.37 53.50
C ARG A 358 16.61 1.68 53.07
N TYR A 359 16.83 1.82 51.78
CA TYR A 359 17.29 3.07 51.18
C TYR A 359 16.15 3.69 50.38
N GLU A 360 15.55 4.76 50.89
CA GLU A 360 14.39 5.42 50.28
C GLU A 360 14.84 6.67 49.50
N ILE A 361 14.63 6.68 48.18
CA ILE A 361 15.01 7.75 47.28
C ILE A 361 13.74 8.49 46.84
N TYR A 362 13.77 9.82 46.85
CA TYR A 362 12.72 10.69 46.35
C TYR A 362 13.23 11.47 45.12
N MET A 363 12.52 11.36 44.00
CA MET A 363 12.86 12.04 42.76
C MET A 363 12.56 13.55 42.88
N ASP A 364 13.61 14.37 42.87
CA ASP A 364 13.54 15.82 42.65
C ASP A 364 14.20 16.25 41.33
N THR A 365 14.71 15.27 40.59
CA THR A 365 15.16 15.35 39.20
C THR A 365 14.48 14.26 38.37
N GLN A 366 14.37 14.45 37.05
CA GLN A 366 13.68 13.50 36.15
C GLN A 366 14.48 12.23 35.83
N ASN A 367 15.77 12.13 36.19
CA ASN A 367 16.61 11.01 35.78
C ASN A 367 17.33 10.42 36.99
N LEU A 368 17.20 9.11 37.19
CA LEU A 368 17.92 8.34 38.19
C LEU A 368 18.57 7.14 37.53
N ASN A 369 19.84 6.90 37.84
CA ASN A 369 20.54 5.71 37.40
C ASN A 369 21.43 5.18 38.52
N LEU A 370 21.00 4.07 39.11
CA LEU A 370 21.69 3.38 40.19
C LEU A 370 22.52 2.18 39.71
N SER A 371 22.61 1.93 38.39
CA SER A 371 23.35 0.78 37.84
C SER A 371 24.84 0.77 38.17
N THR A 372 25.41 1.92 38.55
CA THR A 372 26.82 2.05 38.99
C THR A 372 26.96 2.21 40.50
N THR A 373 25.86 2.38 41.24
CA THR A 373 25.88 2.54 42.70
C THR A 373 26.07 1.17 43.35
N THR A 374 27.05 1.05 44.22
CA THR A 374 27.35 -0.21 44.89
C THR A 374 26.58 -0.32 46.21
N PHE A 375 25.64 -1.25 46.29
CA PHE A 375 24.92 -1.58 47.53
C PHE A 375 25.60 -2.76 48.22
N LEU A 376 26.27 -2.51 49.35
CA LEU A 376 26.94 -3.53 50.16
C LEU A 376 26.07 -3.93 51.34
N ASN A 377 26.06 -5.21 51.68
CA ASN A 377 25.31 -5.81 52.80
C ASN A 377 23.77 -5.78 52.69
N PHE A 378 23.20 -5.41 51.54
CA PHE A 378 21.78 -5.60 51.21
C PHE A 378 21.52 -7.05 50.76
N GLY A 379 21.58 -8.00 51.70
CA GLY A 379 21.51 -9.44 51.42
C GLY A 379 20.33 -10.17 52.06
N GLY A 380 19.57 -9.49 52.92
CA GLY A 380 18.34 -9.98 53.54
C GLY A 380 17.17 -9.94 52.56
N SER A 381 16.20 -10.84 52.72
CA SER A 381 15.00 -10.90 51.86
C SER A 381 14.02 -9.74 52.06
N LEU A 382 14.30 -8.86 53.02
CA LEU A 382 13.50 -7.66 53.31
C LEU A 382 14.27 -6.38 52.94
N ASP A 383 15.55 -6.49 52.60
CA ASP A 383 16.36 -5.34 52.23
C ASP A 383 15.91 -4.85 50.86
N SER A 384 15.64 -3.55 50.77
CA SER A 384 15.07 -2.97 49.54
C SER A 384 15.58 -1.57 49.30
N VAL A 385 15.83 -1.24 48.04
CA VAL A 385 15.94 0.15 47.59
C VAL A 385 14.55 0.58 47.15
N VAL A 386 14.00 1.61 47.78
CA VAL A 386 12.66 2.12 47.46
C VAL A 386 12.81 3.43 46.71
N ILE A 387 12.29 3.51 45.49
CA ILE A 387 12.39 4.70 44.65
C ILE A 387 10.99 5.30 44.52
N ASN A 388 10.83 6.55 44.94
CA ASN A 388 9.60 7.33 44.83
C ASN A 388 9.78 8.40 43.76
N GLY A 389 9.11 8.21 42.64
CA GLY A 389 9.00 9.11 41.51
C GLY A 389 8.37 10.45 41.85
N SER A 390 8.54 11.43 40.95
CA SER A 390 7.85 12.72 41.03
C SER A 390 6.52 12.66 40.27
N ALA A 391 5.86 13.79 40.07
CA ALA A 391 4.67 13.86 39.22
C ALA A 391 5.01 14.24 37.76
N ASP A 392 6.29 14.17 37.39
CA ASP A 392 6.81 14.45 36.05
C ASP A 392 7.28 13.15 35.41
N ASN A 393 7.39 13.11 34.08
CA ASN A 393 7.99 11.97 33.38
C ASN A 393 9.42 11.68 33.88
N ASN A 394 9.59 10.55 34.54
CA ASN A 394 10.80 10.05 35.15
C ASN A 394 11.47 8.99 34.27
N SER A 395 12.80 8.97 34.26
CA SER A 395 13.61 7.87 33.72
C SER A 395 14.40 7.26 34.87
N ILE A 396 14.04 6.04 35.25
CA ILE A 396 14.55 5.34 36.44
C ILE A 396 15.24 4.06 35.99
N ILE A 397 16.52 3.95 36.34
CA ILE A 397 17.26 2.69 36.32
C ILE A 397 17.61 2.37 37.77
N GLY A 398 17.01 1.30 38.29
CA GLY A 398 17.24 0.76 39.62
C GLY A 398 18.63 0.15 39.77
N SER A 399 18.81 -0.50 40.91
CA SER A 399 20.10 -0.97 41.40
C SER A 399 20.40 -2.40 40.92
N THR A 400 21.35 -3.06 41.58
CA THR A 400 21.62 -4.50 41.40
C THR A 400 21.07 -5.35 42.56
N VAL A 401 20.25 -4.76 43.42
CA VAL A 401 19.57 -5.44 44.53
C VAL A 401 18.05 -5.36 44.31
N HIS A 402 17.24 -5.89 45.22
CA HIS A 402 15.78 -5.81 45.10
C HIS A 402 15.30 -4.35 45.21
N ASP A 403 14.72 -3.83 44.13
CA ASP A 403 14.15 -2.50 44.03
C ASP A 403 12.61 -2.53 44.12
N VAL A 404 12.03 -1.53 44.80
CA VAL A 404 10.59 -1.24 44.81
C VAL A 404 10.41 0.18 44.26
N ILE A 405 9.86 0.31 43.06
CA ILE A 405 9.81 1.56 42.31
C ILE A 405 8.36 2.01 42.14
N TYR A 406 8.09 3.25 42.55
CA TYR A 406 6.83 3.95 42.32
C TYR A 406 7.10 5.12 41.37
N GLY A 407 6.57 5.13 40.14
CA GLY A 407 6.68 6.24 39.19
C GLY A 407 5.83 7.46 39.59
N ASN A 408 4.62 7.19 40.11
CA ASN A 408 3.57 8.15 40.46
C ASN A 408 2.82 8.72 39.25
N ASP A 409 2.88 10.03 38.98
CA ASP A 409 2.20 10.62 37.83
C ASP A 409 3.27 10.92 36.77
N GLY A 410 2.93 10.80 35.48
CA GLY A 410 3.87 11.04 34.39
C GLY A 410 3.92 9.87 33.43
N ASN A 411 4.59 10.04 32.31
CA ASN A 411 4.90 8.93 31.40
C ASN A 411 6.34 8.48 31.69
N ASP A 412 6.48 7.50 32.55
CA ASP A 412 7.74 7.07 33.13
C ASP A 412 8.39 5.93 32.34
N ILE A 413 9.72 5.86 32.39
CA ILE A 413 10.51 4.74 31.89
C ILE A 413 11.20 4.11 33.09
N ILE A 414 10.77 2.90 33.45
CA ILE A 414 11.20 2.21 34.66
C ILE A 414 11.93 0.92 34.28
N ASN A 415 13.18 0.80 34.72
CA ASN A 415 13.96 -0.42 34.68
C ASN A 415 14.38 -0.75 36.11
N GLY A 416 13.93 -1.89 36.64
CA GLY A 416 14.29 -2.38 37.98
C GLY A 416 15.79 -2.58 38.18
N GLY A 417 16.51 -2.84 37.08
CA GLY A 417 17.91 -3.24 37.15
C GLY A 417 17.99 -4.75 37.31
N ALA A 418 18.95 -5.23 38.08
CA ALA A 418 19.20 -6.67 38.19
C ALA A 418 18.76 -7.18 39.56
N SER A 419 17.61 -7.84 39.68
CA SER A 419 17.21 -8.68 40.82
C SER A 419 15.81 -9.22 40.51
N ASN A 420 14.99 -9.51 41.53
CA ASN A 420 13.55 -9.56 41.35
C ASN A 420 13.02 -8.18 41.77
N ASP A 421 12.52 -7.35 40.87
CA ASP A 421 12.12 -5.98 41.23
C ASP A 421 10.60 -5.79 41.20
N GLU A 422 10.06 -4.87 42.01
CA GLU A 422 8.63 -4.48 41.99
C GLU A 422 8.50 -3.08 41.40
N MET A 423 7.73 -2.93 40.32
CA MET A 423 7.59 -1.67 39.59
C MET A 423 6.11 -1.29 39.43
N ILE A 424 5.78 -0.06 39.84
CA ILE A 424 4.45 0.55 39.75
C ILE A 424 4.64 1.91 39.09
N GLY A 425 4.14 2.10 37.87
CA GLY A 425 4.25 3.35 37.11
C GLY A 425 3.30 4.41 37.66
N GLY A 426 1.99 4.14 37.65
CA GLY A 426 0.97 5.02 38.21
C GLY A 426 0.19 5.74 37.11
N LEU A 427 -0.16 7.02 37.27
CA LEU A 427 -0.95 7.75 36.27
C LEU A 427 -0.08 8.20 35.09
N GLY A 428 -0.41 7.79 33.87
CA GLY A 428 0.25 8.18 32.63
C GLY A 428 0.60 6.96 31.78
N ASP A 429 1.17 7.17 30.60
CA ASP A 429 1.54 6.06 29.72
C ASP A 429 2.98 5.64 30.03
N ASP A 430 3.14 4.61 30.85
CA ASP A 430 4.41 4.15 31.39
C ASP A 430 5.06 3.05 30.55
N THR A 431 6.38 2.91 30.68
CA THR A 431 7.16 1.86 30.04
C THR A 431 8.04 1.13 31.05
N TYR A 432 7.78 -0.16 31.22
CA TYR A 432 8.50 -1.06 32.12
C TYR A 432 9.49 -1.92 31.33
N ILE A 433 10.74 -1.98 31.76
CA ILE A 433 11.78 -2.83 31.18
C ILE A 433 11.97 -4.04 32.10
N ILE A 434 11.71 -5.23 31.56
CA ILE A 434 11.80 -6.50 32.27
C ILE A 434 12.97 -7.31 31.73
N ASP A 435 13.98 -7.53 32.56
CA ASP A 435 15.16 -8.32 32.20
C ASP A 435 15.38 -9.54 33.10
N HIS A 436 14.60 -9.67 34.18
CA HIS A 436 14.63 -10.80 35.06
C HIS A 436 13.23 -11.44 35.25
N ILE A 437 13.19 -12.76 35.38
CA ILE A 437 11.91 -13.50 35.49
C ILE A 437 11.18 -13.26 36.81
N GLY A 438 11.88 -12.72 37.80
CA GLY A 438 11.30 -12.39 39.10
C GLY A 438 10.72 -10.99 39.19
N ASP A 439 10.85 -10.17 38.15
CA ASP A 439 10.31 -8.81 38.14
C ASP A 439 8.79 -8.85 38.10
N VAL A 440 8.17 -7.95 38.86
CA VAL A 440 6.73 -7.81 39.00
C VAL A 440 6.36 -6.38 38.64
N VAL A 441 5.47 -6.24 37.67
CA VAL A 441 4.86 -4.96 37.29
C VAL A 441 3.40 -4.95 37.74
N ILE A 442 2.95 -3.80 38.23
CA ILE A 442 1.59 -3.63 38.75
C ILE A 442 0.99 -2.35 38.16
N GLU A 443 -0.18 -2.49 37.55
CA GLU A 443 -0.96 -1.38 36.99
C GLU A 443 -2.39 -1.43 37.55
N GLN A 444 -2.91 -0.29 38.00
CA GLN A 444 -4.31 -0.17 38.42
C GLN A 444 -5.22 0.23 37.25
N LEU A 445 -6.52 0.14 37.50
CA LEU A 445 -7.51 0.47 36.48
C LEU A 445 -7.56 1.98 36.21
N ASN A 446 -7.47 2.37 34.93
CA ASN A 446 -7.48 3.75 34.41
C ASN A 446 -6.22 4.55 34.75
N GLU A 447 -5.07 3.89 34.85
CA GLU A 447 -3.79 4.54 35.11
C GLU A 447 -3.11 5.01 33.82
N GLY A 448 -3.28 4.34 32.68
CA GLY A 448 -2.81 4.86 31.40
C GLY A 448 -3.01 3.89 30.27
N THR A 449 -2.13 3.96 29.26
CA THR A 449 -1.90 2.87 28.32
C THR A 449 -0.43 2.47 28.39
N ASP A 450 -0.18 1.38 29.10
CA ASP A 450 1.17 1.02 29.54
C ASP A 450 1.83 -0.01 28.62
N ARG A 451 3.17 -0.04 28.68
CA ARG A 451 4.00 -0.92 27.86
C ARG A 451 5.02 -1.69 28.68
N VAL A 452 5.05 -3.00 28.50
CA VAL A 452 6.13 -3.86 28.98
C VAL A 452 7.09 -4.19 27.82
N PHE A 453 8.37 -3.90 28.02
CA PHE A 453 9.47 -4.32 27.15
C PHE A 453 10.23 -5.45 27.85
N SER A 454 10.08 -6.69 27.39
CA SER A 454 10.65 -7.86 28.05
C SER A 454 11.78 -8.50 27.24
N SER A 455 12.85 -8.90 27.92
CA SER A 455 13.90 -9.77 27.34
C SER A 455 13.82 -11.22 27.82
N VAL A 456 12.78 -11.56 28.57
CA VAL A 456 12.44 -12.89 29.08
C VAL A 456 10.98 -13.26 28.74
N ASN A 457 10.57 -14.49 29.01
CA ASN A 457 9.16 -14.86 28.93
C ASN A 457 8.33 -13.99 29.89
N HIS A 458 7.23 -13.42 29.41
CA HIS A 458 6.42 -12.54 30.23
C HIS A 458 4.91 -12.76 30.03
N VAL A 459 4.18 -12.63 31.14
CA VAL A 459 2.71 -12.66 31.18
C VAL A 459 2.28 -11.32 31.72
N LEU A 460 1.53 -10.56 30.92
CA LEU A 460 1.02 -9.26 31.34
C LEU A 460 0.11 -9.43 32.57
N GLY A 461 0.32 -8.56 33.56
CA GLY A 461 -0.63 -8.39 34.66
C GLY A 461 -1.97 -7.83 34.15
N SER A 462 -2.97 -7.72 35.01
CA SER A 462 -4.22 -7.05 34.63
C SER A 462 -4.00 -5.58 34.23
N ASN A 463 -4.87 -5.07 33.36
CA ASN A 463 -4.91 -3.69 32.86
C ASN A 463 -3.86 -3.33 31.80
N PHE A 464 -2.68 -3.95 31.79
CA PHE A 464 -1.67 -3.70 30.77
C PHE A 464 -2.17 -3.93 29.34
N GLU A 465 -1.88 -3.01 28.42
CA GLU A 465 -2.27 -3.14 27.02
C GLU A 465 -1.15 -3.63 26.11
N ASN A 466 0.11 -3.24 26.32
CA ASN A 466 1.18 -3.48 25.34
C ASN A 466 2.31 -4.38 25.88
N LEU A 467 2.69 -5.40 25.11
CA LEU A 467 3.89 -6.22 25.34
C LEU A 467 4.78 -6.21 24.11
N ILE A 468 6.06 -5.90 24.31
CA ILE A 468 7.10 -6.02 23.28
C ILE A 468 8.18 -6.96 23.79
N LEU A 469 8.42 -8.04 23.07
CA LEU A 469 9.53 -8.96 23.31
C LEU A 469 10.80 -8.46 22.61
N SER A 470 11.94 -8.68 23.23
CA SER A 470 13.23 -8.19 22.76
C SER A 470 14.30 -9.28 22.72
N GLY A 471 15.45 -8.96 22.13
CA GLY A 471 16.54 -9.92 21.96
C GLY A 471 16.30 -10.90 20.81
N ILE A 472 17.01 -12.03 20.86
CA ILE A 472 17.04 -13.04 19.78
C ILE A 472 16.64 -14.45 20.25
N ALA A 473 16.25 -14.57 21.52
CA ALA A 473 15.87 -15.84 22.11
C ALA A 473 14.41 -16.17 21.77
N ASP A 474 14.10 -17.45 21.69
CA ASP A 474 12.72 -17.97 21.58
C ASP A 474 12.00 -17.77 22.92
N ILE A 475 11.49 -16.56 23.14
CA ILE A 475 10.71 -16.17 24.32
C ILE A 475 9.24 -15.99 23.96
N ASN A 476 8.36 -16.11 24.94
CA ASN A 476 6.92 -16.11 24.75
C ASN A 476 6.27 -14.94 25.50
N GLY A 477 5.15 -14.48 24.97
CA GLY A 477 4.34 -13.42 25.53
C GLY A 477 2.91 -13.89 25.76
N THR A 478 2.35 -13.56 26.91
CA THR A 478 0.93 -13.80 27.19
C THR A 478 0.26 -12.47 27.58
N GLY A 479 -0.87 -12.17 26.97
CA GLY A 479 -1.72 -11.03 27.29
C GLY A 479 -2.61 -11.28 28.51
N ASN A 480 -3.69 -10.52 28.62
CA ASN A 480 -4.65 -10.56 29.72
C ASN A 480 -6.11 -10.48 29.20
N ASP A 481 -7.03 -9.85 29.94
CA ASP A 481 -8.45 -9.77 29.59
C ASP A 481 -8.82 -8.47 28.83
N VAL A 482 -7.87 -7.55 28.62
CA VAL A 482 -8.06 -6.29 27.89
C VAL A 482 -7.56 -6.43 26.46
N ALA A 483 -7.95 -5.48 25.58
CA ALA A 483 -7.43 -5.45 24.22
C ALA A 483 -5.92 -5.19 24.22
N ASN A 484 -5.14 -6.22 23.89
CA ASN A 484 -3.69 -6.22 23.95
C ASN A 484 -3.02 -6.03 22.59
N SER A 485 -1.85 -5.40 22.59
CA SER A 485 -0.92 -5.35 21.46
C SER A 485 0.37 -6.10 21.81
N LEU A 486 0.55 -7.28 21.24
CA LEU A 486 1.72 -8.14 21.44
C LEU A 486 2.62 -8.08 20.20
N LEU A 487 3.89 -7.66 20.40
CA LEU A 487 4.94 -7.71 19.40
C LEU A 487 6.05 -8.67 19.84
N GLY A 488 6.31 -9.69 19.03
CA GLY A 488 7.40 -10.64 19.17
C GLY A 488 8.77 -10.07 18.79
N ASN A 489 9.81 -10.88 18.96
CA ASN A 489 11.18 -10.53 18.63
C ASN A 489 11.60 -11.19 17.29
N VAL A 490 12.88 -11.59 17.16
CA VAL A 490 13.37 -12.29 15.95
C VAL A 490 13.46 -13.81 16.12
N GLY A 491 13.10 -14.33 17.29
CA GLY A 491 13.05 -15.75 17.62
C GLY A 491 11.69 -16.35 17.27
N ALA A 492 11.52 -17.65 17.49
CA ALA A 492 10.21 -18.29 17.36
C ALA A 492 9.41 -18.09 18.65
N ASN A 493 8.43 -17.19 18.62
CA ASN A 493 7.61 -16.80 19.75
C ASN A 493 6.27 -17.56 19.75
N VAL A 494 5.76 -17.83 20.95
CA VAL A 494 4.34 -18.12 21.18
C VAL A 494 3.73 -16.89 21.82
N LEU A 495 2.79 -16.26 21.11
CA LEU A 495 2.02 -15.11 21.57
C LEU A 495 0.58 -15.57 21.83
N ASP A 496 0.13 -15.47 23.07
CA ASP A 496 -1.21 -15.87 23.52
C ASP A 496 -1.90 -14.66 24.17
N SER A 497 -2.78 -13.96 23.46
CA SER A 497 -3.28 -12.66 23.91
C SER A 497 -4.44 -12.74 24.91
N GLY A 498 -5.24 -13.81 24.89
CA GLY A 498 -6.20 -14.12 25.95
C GLY A 498 -7.65 -13.73 25.62
N LEU A 499 -8.21 -12.73 26.32
CA LEU A 499 -9.51 -12.16 25.97
C LEU A 499 -9.27 -10.73 25.52
N GLY A 500 -10.03 -10.23 24.56
CA GLY A 500 -9.83 -8.87 24.07
C GLY A 500 -10.08 -8.79 22.58
N ASN A 501 -9.89 -7.61 21.99
CA ASN A 501 -9.72 -7.54 20.54
C ASN A 501 -8.26 -7.18 20.33
N ASP A 502 -7.45 -8.20 20.13
CA ASP A 502 -6.01 -8.13 20.28
C ASP A 502 -5.30 -7.94 18.94
N SER A 503 -4.06 -7.49 19.00
CA SER A 503 -3.17 -7.32 17.85
C SER A 503 -1.89 -8.09 18.11
N LEU A 504 -1.65 -9.14 17.32
CA LEU A 504 -0.51 -10.04 17.47
C LEU A 504 0.39 -9.96 16.24
N ASP A 505 1.62 -9.51 16.44
CA ASP A 505 2.69 -9.53 15.44
C ASP A 505 3.85 -10.36 16.00
N GLY A 506 4.13 -11.52 15.41
CA GLY A 506 5.23 -12.39 15.82
C GLY A 506 6.61 -11.75 15.62
N GLY A 507 6.69 -10.69 14.81
CA GLY A 507 7.96 -10.21 14.30
C GLY A 507 8.52 -11.17 13.26
N ALA A 508 9.84 -11.33 13.25
CA ALA A 508 10.47 -12.29 12.36
C ALA A 508 10.61 -13.61 13.10
N GLY A 509 10.19 -14.72 12.52
CA GLY A 509 10.27 -15.98 13.25
C GLY A 509 9.47 -17.06 12.55
N ALA A 510 9.23 -18.16 13.22
CA ALA A 510 8.17 -19.08 12.84
C ALA A 510 7.26 -19.15 14.05
N ASP A 511 6.32 -18.22 14.11
CA ASP A 511 5.65 -17.85 15.35
C ASP A 511 4.31 -18.56 15.49
N THR A 512 3.84 -18.73 16.73
CA THR A 512 2.49 -19.20 17.01
C THR A 512 1.68 -18.07 17.62
N LEU A 513 0.66 -17.62 16.90
CA LEU A 513 -0.20 -16.51 17.31
C LEU A 513 -1.57 -17.08 17.72
N ILE A 514 -1.96 -16.84 18.97
CA ILE A 514 -3.19 -17.33 19.60
C ILE A 514 -3.94 -16.12 20.16
N GLY A 515 -5.06 -15.76 19.53
CA GLY A 515 -5.86 -14.58 19.86
C GLY A 515 -6.77 -14.82 21.05
N GLY A 516 -7.52 -15.92 21.01
CA GLY A 516 -8.45 -16.26 22.09
C GLY A 516 -9.80 -15.57 21.88
N LEU A 517 -10.45 -15.08 22.94
CA LEU A 517 -11.82 -14.56 22.79
C LEU A 517 -11.84 -13.08 22.39
N GLY A 518 -12.42 -12.81 21.22
CA GLY A 518 -12.79 -11.51 20.68
C GLY A 518 -12.33 -11.40 19.23
N ASN A 519 -12.34 -10.20 18.66
CA ASN A 519 -12.00 -10.01 17.25
C ASN A 519 -10.53 -9.60 17.13
N ASP A 520 -9.69 -10.56 16.83
CA ASP A 520 -8.24 -10.41 16.87
C ASP A 520 -7.65 -10.12 15.50
N THR A 521 -6.50 -9.47 15.51
CA THR A 521 -5.73 -9.10 14.31
C THR A 521 -4.34 -9.70 14.37
N TYR A 522 -3.98 -10.43 13.32
CA TYR A 522 -2.71 -11.14 13.20
C TYR A 522 -1.88 -10.56 12.05
N PHE A 523 -0.58 -10.41 12.28
CA PHE A 523 0.39 -10.06 11.25
C PHE A 523 1.25 -11.27 10.92
N VAL A 524 1.23 -11.67 9.64
CA VAL A 524 1.97 -12.84 9.16
C VAL A 524 2.96 -12.42 8.07
N ASP A 525 4.23 -12.66 8.31
CA ASP A 525 5.32 -12.35 7.38
C ASP A 525 6.19 -13.56 7.03
N ASN A 526 6.02 -14.67 7.75
CA ASN A 526 6.77 -15.90 7.55
C ASN A 526 5.84 -17.08 7.24
N LEU A 527 6.26 -17.95 6.31
CA LEU A 527 5.53 -19.18 6.00
C LEU A 527 5.49 -20.18 7.16
N GLY A 528 6.35 -20.00 8.16
CA GLY A 528 6.38 -20.78 9.39
C GLY A 528 5.37 -20.33 10.45
N ASP A 529 4.71 -19.18 10.27
CA ASP A 529 3.77 -18.66 11.25
C ASP A 529 2.48 -19.50 11.28
N ILE A 530 1.97 -19.72 12.49
CA ILE A 530 0.77 -20.50 12.76
C ILE A 530 -0.21 -19.64 13.55
N VAL A 531 -1.31 -19.27 12.91
CA VAL A 531 -2.47 -18.65 13.59
C VAL A 531 -3.40 -19.74 14.10
N THR A 532 -3.75 -19.68 15.39
CA THR A 532 -4.63 -20.64 16.06
C THR A 532 -5.86 -19.96 16.65
N GLU A 533 -7.03 -20.39 16.19
CA GLU A 533 -8.35 -19.91 16.62
C GLU A 533 -9.28 -21.08 16.92
N GLN A 534 -10.13 -20.95 17.94
CA GLN A 534 -11.20 -21.91 18.24
C GLN A 534 -12.56 -21.43 17.71
N THR A 535 -13.54 -22.32 17.78
CA THR A 535 -14.90 -21.99 17.31
C THR A 535 -15.61 -21.06 18.29
N ASN A 536 -16.20 -19.98 17.78
CA ASN A 536 -16.90 -18.91 18.51
C ASN A 536 -15.97 -18.00 19.34
N GLU A 537 -14.72 -17.84 18.91
CA GLU A 537 -13.76 -16.96 19.54
C GLU A 537 -13.88 -15.50 19.05
N GLY A 538 -14.18 -15.27 17.77
CA GLY A 538 -14.70 -13.99 17.32
C GLY A 538 -14.86 -13.90 15.82
N THR A 539 -14.44 -12.78 15.25
CA THR A 539 -14.33 -12.57 13.81
C THR A 539 -12.98 -11.94 13.52
N ASP A 540 -12.07 -12.77 13.04
CA ASP A 540 -10.64 -12.49 13.12
C ASP A 540 -10.08 -12.09 11.77
N ARG A 541 -8.94 -11.40 11.80
CA ARG A 541 -8.30 -10.86 10.61
C ARG A 541 -6.82 -11.17 10.56
N ILE A 542 -6.37 -11.64 9.40
CA ILE A 542 -4.95 -11.77 9.07
C ILE A 542 -4.54 -10.68 8.09
N PHE A 543 -3.49 -9.93 8.42
CA PHE A 543 -2.70 -9.15 7.48
C PHE A 543 -1.47 -9.96 7.08
N SER A 544 -1.36 -10.32 5.81
CA SER A 544 -0.21 -11.09 5.33
C SER A 544 0.64 -10.31 4.33
N SER A 545 1.96 -10.37 4.47
CA SER A 545 2.91 -9.85 3.48
C SER A 545 3.40 -10.91 2.49
N ILE A 546 2.90 -12.15 2.63
CA ILE A 546 3.20 -13.33 1.80
C ILE A 546 1.91 -13.95 1.27
N SER A 547 2.02 -15.02 0.48
CA SER A 547 0.85 -15.84 0.14
C SER A 547 0.38 -16.60 1.38
N TYR A 548 -0.92 -16.63 1.63
CA TYR A 548 -1.45 -17.21 2.86
C TYR A 548 -2.78 -17.94 2.65
N THR A 549 -2.94 -19.03 3.41
CA THR A 549 -4.18 -19.81 3.50
C THR A 549 -4.72 -19.69 4.92
N LEU A 550 -5.97 -19.24 5.06
CA LEU A 550 -6.60 -19.05 6.37
C LEU A 550 -6.63 -20.37 7.17
N SER A 551 -6.16 -20.31 8.42
CA SER A 551 -6.39 -21.36 9.41
C SER A 551 -7.89 -21.55 9.65
N ALA A 552 -8.28 -22.68 10.24
CA ALA A 552 -9.66 -22.90 10.65
C ALA A 552 -10.12 -21.78 11.62
N ASN A 553 -11.41 -21.44 11.55
CA ASN A 553 -12.05 -20.42 12.40
C ASN A 553 -11.62 -18.96 12.17
N VAL A 554 -10.80 -18.66 11.16
CA VAL A 554 -10.47 -17.28 10.78
C VAL A 554 -11.29 -16.85 9.57
N GLU A 555 -11.90 -15.66 9.60
CA GLU A 555 -12.81 -15.19 8.55
C GLU A 555 -12.15 -14.27 7.52
N ASN A 556 -11.22 -13.40 7.92
CA ASN A 556 -10.76 -12.31 7.06
C ASN A 556 -9.26 -12.40 6.75
N LEU A 557 -8.90 -12.23 5.47
CA LEU A 557 -7.52 -12.13 5.01
C LEU A 557 -7.32 -10.87 4.16
N ILE A 558 -6.30 -10.09 4.49
CA ILE A 558 -5.84 -8.94 3.72
C ILE A 558 -4.39 -9.14 3.33
N LEU A 559 -4.11 -9.17 2.03
CA LEU A 559 -2.76 -9.19 1.50
C LEU A 559 -2.21 -7.76 1.45
N SER A 560 -0.94 -7.61 1.79
CA SER A 560 -0.20 -6.35 1.75
C SER A 560 0.92 -6.39 0.70
N GLY A 561 1.46 -5.22 0.36
CA GLY A 561 2.57 -5.09 -0.59
C GLY A 561 2.16 -5.12 -2.07
N SER A 562 3.14 -5.45 -2.93
CA SER A 562 2.98 -5.48 -4.39
C SER A 562 3.48 -6.77 -5.04
N ALA A 563 3.84 -7.77 -4.23
CA ALA A 563 4.15 -9.10 -4.72
C ALA A 563 2.87 -9.83 -5.13
N ASN A 564 2.99 -10.77 -6.07
CA ASN A 564 1.89 -11.64 -6.53
C ASN A 564 1.58 -12.71 -5.46
N ASN A 565 1.09 -12.25 -4.31
CA ASN A 565 0.72 -13.11 -3.20
C ASN A 565 -0.68 -13.67 -3.42
N ASN A 566 -0.94 -14.90 -3.01
CA ASN A 566 -2.24 -15.53 -3.16
C ASN A 566 -2.96 -15.61 -1.82
N ALA A 567 -4.29 -15.53 -1.85
CA ALA A 567 -5.17 -15.66 -0.71
C ALA A 567 -6.06 -16.88 -0.89
N THR A 568 -6.04 -17.78 0.08
CA THR A 568 -6.94 -18.94 0.11
C THR A 568 -7.73 -18.93 1.42
N GLY A 569 -9.06 -19.02 1.32
CA GLY A 569 -9.95 -19.14 2.46
C GLY A 569 -9.99 -20.56 3.03
N ASN A 570 -10.97 -20.81 3.90
CA ASN A 570 -11.18 -22.08 4.57
C ASN A 570 -12.59 -22.64 4.24
N ILE A 571 -13.33 -23.15 5.24
CA ILE A 571 -14.69 -23.69 5.04
C ILE A 571 -15.80 -22.72 5.48
N LEU A 572 -15.40 -21.53 5.94
CA LEU A 572 -16.30 -20.49 6.44
C LEU A 572 -16.64 -19.50 5.33
N ASN A 573 -17.48 -18.52 5.66
CA ASN A 573 -17.71 -17.39 4.79
C ASN A 573 -16.56 -16.39 4.96
N ASN A 574 -15.59 -16.41 4.06
CA ASN A 574 -14.38 -15.61 4.15
C ASN A 574 -14.50 -14.27 3.43
N THR A 575 -13.76 -13.27 3.92
CA THR A 575 -13.50 -12.03 3.18
C THR A 575 -12.03 -11.96 2.81
N LEU A 576 -11.73 -12.00 1.51
CA LEU A 576 -10.37 -11.98 0.98
C LEU A 576 -10.13 -10.68 0.20
N LEU A 577 -9.15 -9.89 0.65
CA LEU A 577 -8.68 -8.69 -0.03
C LEU A 577 -7.25 -8.90 -0.51
N GLY A 578 -7.05 -8.85 -1.82
CA GLY A 578 -5.75 -8.87 -2.47
C GLY A 578 -5.01 -7.54 -2.37
N ASN A 579 -3.82 -7.50 -2.95
CA ASN A 579 -2.90 -6.38 -2.91
C ASN A 579 -2.79 -5.68 -4.28
N THR A 580 -1.61 -5.19 -4.66
CA THR A 580 -1.40 -4.53 -5.97
C THR A 580 -0.69 -5.42 -7.00
N GLY A 581 -0.38 -6.66 -6.63
CA GLY A 581 0.16 -7.69 -7.51
C GLY A 581 -0.95 -8.51 -8.15
N ASN A 582 -0.57 -9.44 -9.02
CA ASN A 582 -1.52 -10.37 -9.63
C ASN A 582 -1.81 -11.50 -8.63
N ASN A 583 -2.97 -11.46 -7.97
CA ASN A 583 -3.34 -12.37 -6.91
C ASN A 583 -4.26 -13.49 -7.41
N ILE A 584 -4.07 -14.71 -6.88
CA ILE A 584 -5.09 -15.76 -6.94
C ILE A 584 -5.88 -15.71 -5.63
N LEU A 585 -7.19 -15.53 -5.74
CA LEU A 585 -8.15 -15.51 -4.64
C LEU A 585 -9.06 -16.73 -4.77
N ASP A 586 -8.98 -17.63 -3.80
CA ASP A 586 -9.82 -18.81 -3.70
C ASP A 586 -10.52 -18.80 -2.33
N GLY A 587 -11.83 -18.55 -2.31
CA GLY A 587 -12.62 -18.52 -1.07
C GLY A 587 -12.62 -19.86 -0.33
N GLY A 588 -12.34 -20.96 -1.03
CA GLY A 588 -12.57 -22.29 -0.50
C GLY A 588 -14.06 -22.61 -0.51
N VAL A 589 -14.52 -23.35 0.50
CA VAL A 589 -15.95 -23.65 0.64
C VAL A 589 -16.57 -22.54 1.48
N GLY A 590 -17.67 -21.96 1.05
CA GLY A 590 -18.27 -20.89 1.85
C GLY A 590 -19.23 -20.06 1.03
N ILE A 591 -19.71 -18.96 1.60
CA ILE A 591 -20.24 -17.84 0.84
C ILE A 591 -19.21 -16.72 1.01
N ASP A 592 -18.34 -16.56 0.02
CA ASP A 592 -17.14 -15.75 0.16
C ASP A 592 -17.26 -14.38 -0.49
N THR A 593 -16.53 -13.40 0.04
CA THR A 593 -16.39 -12.07 -0.56
C THR A 593 -14.93 -11.85 -0.94
N MET A 594 -14.65 -11.61 -2.21
CA MET A 594 -13.30 -11.50 -2.75
C MET A 594 -13.11 -10.21 -3.55
N GLN A 595 -11.97 -9.56 -3.34
CA GLN A 595 -11.56 -8.37 -4.09
C GLN A 595 -10.05 -8.42 -4.29
N GLY A 596 -9.58 -8.53 -5.54
CA GLY A 596 -8.17 -8.70 -5.87
C GLY A 596 -7.32 -7.43 -5.73
N GLY A 597 -7.90 -6.27 -6.02
CA GLY A 597 -7.18 -5.00 -5.88
C GLY A 597 -6.77 -4.47 -7.24
N SER A 598 -5.51 -4.12 -7.44
CA SER A 598 -4.98 -3.79 -8.78
C SER A 598 -4.03 -4.90 -9.22
N GLY A 599 -3.84 -5.11 -10.51
CA GLY A 599 -3.17 -6.29 -11.03
C GLY A 599 -4.16 -7.14 -11.81
N ASN A 600 -3.66 -8.16 -12.52
CA ASN A 600 -4.50 -9.12 -13.20
C ASN A 600 -4.77 -10.29 -12.25
N ASP A 601 -5.90 -10.26 -11.57
CA ASP A 601 -6.25 -11.20 -10.52
C ASP A 601 -7.07 -12.38 -11.07
N THR A 602 -7.08 -13.47 -10.31
CA THR A 602 -7.82 -14.69 -10.62
C THR A 602 -8.68 -15.09 -9.44
N TYR A 603 -9.98 -15.28 -9.67
CA TYR A 603 -10.96 -15.62 -8.65
C TYR A 603 -11.50 -17.03 -8.90
N TYR A 604 -11.50 -17.88 -7.89
CA TYR A 604 -12.17 -19.18 -7.93
C TYR A 604 -13.56 -19.07 -7.30
N ILE A 605 -14.57 -19.54 -8.02
CA ILE A 605 -15.96 -19.49 -7.60
C ILE A 605 -16.54 -20.90 -7.59
N ASP A 606 -16.97 -21.33 -6.41
CA ASP A 606 -17.59 -22.63 -6.22
C ASP A 606 -18.99 -22.60 -5.59
N ASN A 607 -19.38 -21.43 -5.06
CA ASN A 607 -20.68 -21.22 -4.47
C ASN A 607 -21.42 -20.07 -5.17
N THR A 608 -22.72 -20.27 -5.43
CA THR A 608 -23.60 -19.23 -5.99
C THR A 608 -23.73 -17.99 -5.10
N GLY A 609 -23.37 -18.11 -3.82
CA GLY A 609 -23.31 -17.00 -2.88
C GLY A 609 -22.06 -16.12 -3.02
N ASP A 610 -21.01 -16.59 -3.68
CA ASP A 610 -19.74 -15.87 -3.74
C ASP A 610 -19.88 -14.52 -4.44
N VAL A 611 -19.20 -13.52 -3.88
CA VAL A 611 -19.21 -12.15 -4.35
C VAL A 611 -17.79 -11.73 -4.68
N VAL A 612 -17.52 -11.54 -5.97
CA VAL A 612 -16.29 -10.89 -6.45
C VAL A 612 -16.59 -9.43 -6.78
N THR A 613 -15.68 -8.54 -6.44
CA THR A 613 -15.80 -7.11 -6.75
C THR A 613 -14.53 -6.61 -7.42
N GLU A 614 -14.71 -5.88 -8.51
CA GLU A 614 -13.62 -5.29 -9.29
C GLU A 614 -13.95 -3.84 -9.64
N SER A 615 -12.99 -2.93 -9.45
CA SER A 615 -13.15 -1.52 -9.81
C SER A 615 -12.58 -1.25 -11.19
N LEU A 616 -13.08 -0.21 -11.84
CA LEU A 616 -12.67 0.16 -13.20
C LEU A 616 -11.15 0.43 -13.30
N ASN A 617 -10.50 -0.15 -14.33
CA ASN A 617 -9.08 -0.02 -14.65
C ASN A 617 -8.12 -0.64 -13.61
N GLN A 618 -8.53 -1.73 -12.95
CA GLN A 618 -7.68 -2.42 -11.98
C GLN A 618 -6.86 -3.56 -12.58
N GLY A 619 -7.24 -4.13 -13.71
CA GLY A 619 -6.55 -5.26 -14.29
C GLY A 619 -7.21 -5.74 -15.56
N MET A 620 -6.74 -6.89 -16.05
CA MET A 620 -7.58 -7.83 -16.79
C MET A 620 -7.79 -9.04 -15.89
N ASP A 621 -8.99 -9.20 -15.39
CA ASP A 621 -9.30 -10.13 -14.31
C ASP A 621 -9.97 -11.39 -14.84
N SER A 622 -9.76 -12.51 -14.14
CA SER A 622 -10.23 -13.83 -14.56
C SER A 622 -11.05 -14.53 -13.48
N VAL A 623 -12.20 -15.07 -13.87
CA VAL A 623 -13.02 -15.92 -13.00
C VAL A 623 -12.95 -17.36 -13.47
N PHE A 624 -12.63 -18.28 -12.55
CA PHE A 624 -12.72 -19.72 -12.74
C PHE A 624 -13.91 -20.23 -11.94
N ALA A 625 -14.96 -20.69 -12.62
CA ALA A 625 -16.18 -21.15 -11.97
C ALA A 625 -16.39 -22.66 -12.17
N ASN A 626 -16.77 -23.39 -11.14
CA ASN A 626 -17.23 -24.79 -11.26
C ASN A 626 -18.77 -24.92 -11.16
N ILE A 627 -19.47 -23.78 -11.24
CA ILE A 627 -20.91 -23.61 -11.23
C ILE A 627 -21.37 -22.76 -12.43
N ASN A 628 -22.69 -22.66 -12.64
CA ASN A 628 -23.24 -21.65 -13.56
C ASN A 628 -22.86 -20.26 -13.05
N TYR A 629 -22.34 -19.41 -13.92
CA TYR A 629 -21.83 -18.12 -13.50
C TYR A 629 -22.12 -17.00 -14.50
N SER A 630 -22.43 -15.83 -13.97
CA SER A 630 -22.58 -14.61 -14.76
C SER A 630 -21.56 -13.59 -14.26
N LEU A 631 -20.71 -13.09 -15.16
CA LEU A 631 -19.71 -12.08 -14.81
C LEU A 631 -20.39 -10.82 -14.27
N ARG A 632 -19.83 -10.28 -13.19
CA ARG A 632 -20.18 -8.95 -12.70
C ARG A 632 -19.51 -7.90 -13.60
N THR A 633 -19.82 -6.62 -13.39
CA THR A 633 -19.22 -5.52 -14.16
C THR A 633 -17.70 -5.49 -14.01
N ASN A 634 -17.01 -5.03 -15.06
CA ASN A 634 -15.56 -4.84 -15.18
C ASN A 634 -14.75 -6.10 -15.46
N PHE A 635 -15.20 -7.29 -15.05
CA PHE A 635 -14.49 -8.54 -15.38
C PHE A 635 -14.43 -8.81 -16.88
N GLU A 636 -13.27 -9.25 -17.38
CA GLU A 636 -13.06 -9.59 -18.79
C GLU A 636 -13.12 -11.09 -19.07
N ASN A 637 -12.60 -11.95 -18.19
CA ASN A 637 -12.42 -13.38 -18.50
C ASN A 637 -13.23 -14.31 -17.59
N LEU A 638 -13.89 -15.31 -18.19
CA LEU A 638 -14.58 -16.38 -17.48
C LEU A 638 -14.18 -17.74 -18.06
N THR A 639 -13.75 -18.66 -17.20
CA THR A 639 -13.50 -20.05 -17.56
C THR A 639 -14.35 -20.97 -16.69
N LEU A 640 -15.18 -21.79 -17.33
CA LEU A 640 -15.89 -22.88 -16.67
C LEU A 640 -14.94 -24.05 -16.46
N THR A 641 -14.97 -24.65 -15.28
CA THR A 641 -14.13 -25.79 -14.90
C THR A 641 -14.97 -27.05 -14.71
N GLY A 642 -14.31 -28.21 -14.68
CA GLY A 642 -14.97 -29.51 -14.51
C GLY A 642 -15.60 -30.06 -15.79
N SER A 643 -16.60 -30.92 -15.62
CA SER A 643 -17.28 -31.63 -16.73
C SER A 643 -18.80 -31.64 -16.60
N SER A 644 -19.34 -30.79 -15.72
CA SER A 644 -20.79 -30.61 -15.57
C SER A 644 -21.30 -29.71 -16.68
N ASN A 645 -22.57 -29.87 -17.05
CA ASN A 645 -23.24 -28.96 -18.00
C ASN A 645 -23.48 -27.62 -17.29
N LEU A 646 -22.56 -26.69 -17.49
CA LEU A 646 -22.56 -25.36 -16.86
C LEU A 646 -22.81 -24.27 -17.90
N ASN A 647 -23.38 -23.15 -17.50
CA ASN A 647 -23.64 -22.01 -18.38
C ASN A 647 -22.86 -20.80 -17.90
N ALA A 648 -22.46 -19.97 -18.86
CA ALA A 648 -21.74 -18.74 -18.62
C ALA A 648 -22.44 -17.57 -19.30
N THR A 649 -22.51 -16.45 -18.59
CA THR A 649 -22.95 -15.17 -19.16
C THR A 649 -21.90 -14.10 -18.88
N GLY A 650 -21.52 -13.34 -19.89
CA GLY A 650 -20.64 -12.19 -19.76
C GLY A 650 -21.39 -10.96 -19.22
N ASN A 651 -20.82 -9.79 -19.47
CA ASN A 651 -21.35 -8.50 -19.05
C ASN A 651 -21.43 -7.54 -20.25
N THR A 652 -21.23 -6.24 -20.05
CA THR A 652 -21.32 -5.25 -21.15
C THR A 652 -19.96 -4.89 -21.77
N VAL A 653 -18.85 -5.38 -21.20
CA VAL A 653 -17.49 -5.21 -21.75
C VAL A 653 -17.16 -6.39 -22.66
N ASN A 654 -16.04 -6.30 -23.39
CA ASN A 654 -15.57 -7.41 -24.21
C ASN A 654 -15.08 -8.55 -23.32
N ASN A 655 -15.76 -9.68 -23.38
CA ASN A 655 -15.48 -10.86 -22.58
C ASN A 655 -14.79 -11.97 -23.37
N THR A 656 -13.90 -12.70 -22.72
CA THR A 656 -13.45 -14.02 -23.19
C THR A 656 -14.05 -15.09 -22.29
N ILE A 657 -14.94 -15.90 -22.84
CA ILE A 657 -15.65 -16.96 -22.13
C ILE A 657 -15.23 -18.32 -22.68
N VAL A 658 -14.71 -19.17 -21.79
CA VAL A 658 -14.30 -20.54 -22.10
C VAL A 658 -15.20 -21.52 -21.35
N GLY A 659 -15.89 -22.36 -22.10
CA GLY A 659 -16.68 -23.49 -21.62
C GLY A 659 -15.81 -24.60 -21.04
N ASN A 660 -16.48 -25.62 -20.50
CA ASN A 660 -15.84 -26.82 -19.98
C ASN A 660 -16.13 -28.00 -20.90
N SER A 661 -15.92 -29.24 -20.45
CA SER A 661 -16.19 -30.43 -21.29
C SER A 661 -17.67 -30.89 -21.29
N GLY A 662 -18.55 -30.12 -20.65
CA GLY A 662 -19.98 -30.37 -20.58
C GLY A 662 -20.72 -29.64 -21.70
N VAL A 663 -22.04 -29.84 -21.77
CA VAL A 663 -22.89 -29.04 -22.67
C VAL A 663 -23.09 -27.66 -22.05
N ASN A 664 -22.55 -26.62 -22.68
CA ASN A 664 -22.56 -25.25 -22.20
C ASN A 664 -23.48 -24.35 -23.01
N THR A 665 -24.12 -23.39 -22.33
CA THR A 665 -24.70 -22.21 -22.96
C THR A 665 -23.84 -21.00 -22.62
N LEU A 666 -23.24 -20.38 -23.64
CA LEU A 666 -22.34 -19.25 -23.54
C LEU A 666 -22.99 -18.01 -24.17
N ASP A 667 -23.15 -16.96 -23.38
CA ASP A 667 -23.69 -15.67 -23.81
C ASP A 667 -22.69 -14.59 -23.42
N GLY A 668 -22.08 -13.90 -24.38
CA GLY A 668 -21.11 -12.84 -24.11
C GLY A 668 -21.70 -11.59 -23.47
N GLY A 669 -23.01 -11.39 -23.63
CA GLY A 669 -23.63 -10.09 -23.39
C GLY A 669 -23.43 -9.18 -24.61
N ALA A 670 -23.41 -7.86 -24.39
CA ALA A 670 -23.45 -6.88 -25.48
C ALA A 670 -22.07 -6.51 -26.07
N GLY A 671 -20.98 -7.04 -25.49
CA GLY A 671 -19.60 -6.72 -25.83
C GLY A 671 -19.22 -7.21 -27.24
N ALA A 672 -17.96 -7.07 -27.62
CA ALA A 672 -17.40 -7.84 -28.73
C ALA A 672 -16.62 -9.01 -28.12
N ASP A 673 -17.27 -10.17 -28.06
CA ASP A 673 -16.88 -11.23 -27.15
C ASP A 673 -16.21 -12.41 -27.86
N ILE A 674 -15.38 -13.17 -27.15
CA ILE A 674 -14.81 -14.44 -27.63
C ILE A 674 -15.46 -15.56 -26.84
N LEU A 675 -16.16 -16.46 -27.53
CA LEU A 675 -16.85 -17.61 -26.93
C LEU A 675 -16.21 -18.91 -27.42
N ILE A 676 -15.77 -19.75 -26.49
CA ILE A 676 -15.07 -21.02 -26.78
C ILE A 676 -15.80 -22.13 -26.04
N GLY A 677 -16.43 -23.09 -26.71
CA GLY A 677 -17.20 -24.16 -26.05
C GLY A 677 -16.34 -25.23 -25.43
N SER A 678 -15.32 -25.67 -26.18
CA SER A 678 -14.56 -26.90 -25.92
C SER A 678 -15.42 -28.14 -26.22
N LEU A 679 -15.18 -29.29 -25.56
CA LEU A 679 -15.99 -30.49 -25.79
C LEU A 679 -17.42 -30.28 -25.29
N GLY A 680 -18.41 -30.65 -26.07
CA GLY A 680 -19.81 -30.42 -25.68
C GLY A 680 -20.69 -30.33 -26.91
N ASN A 681 -21.98 -30.12 -26.75
CA ASN A 681 -22.83 -29.69 -27.86
C ASN A 681 -23.35 -28.32 -27.45
N ASP A 682 -22.55 -27.31 -27.69
CA ASP A 682 -22.65 -26.03 -27.02
C ASP A 682 -23.57 -25.08 -27.77
N THR A 683 -24.03 -24.07 -27.04
CA THR A 683 -24.93 -23.05 -27.56
C THR A 683 -24.37 -21.67 -27.29
N TYR A 684 -24.20 -20.88 -28.34
CA TYR A 684 -23.67 -19.52 -28.30
C TYR A 684 -24.76 -18.51 -28.61
N PHE A 685 -24.74 -17.38 -27.92
CA PHE A 685 -25.50 -16.20 -28.28
C PHE A 685 -24.56 -15.17 -28.90
N VAL A 686 -24.85 -14.80 -30.15
CA VAL A 686 -24.11 -13.81 -30.92
C VAL A 686 -25.04 -12.63 -31.18
N ASP A 687 -24.87 -11.56 -30.42
CA ASP A 687 -25.71 -10.37 -30.51
C ASP A 687 -24.97 -9.13 -31.02
N ASN A 688 -23.64 -9.20 -31.04
CA ASN A 688 -22.75 -8.19 -31.58
C ASN A 688 -22.00 -8.73 -32.79
N SER A 689 -21.83 -7.91 -33.83
CA SER A 689 -21.03 -8.28 -35.01
C SER A 689 -19.54 -8.50 -34.72
N GLY A 690 -19.08 -8.11 -33.52
CA GLY A 690 -17.72 -8.33 -33.05
C GLY A 690 -17.54 -9.63 -32.28
N ASP A 691 -18.61 -10.39 -32.01
CA ASP A 691 -18.52 -11.69 -31.33
C ASP A 691 -17.81 -12.71 -32.22
N VAL A 692 -17.00 -13.56 -31.60
CA VAL A 692 -16.23 -14.62 -32.26
C VAL A 692 -16.47 -15.92 -31.53
N VAL A 693 -17.06 -16.90 -32.22
CA VAL A 693 -17.15 -18.28 -31.73
C VAL A 693 -15.95 -19.07 -32.20
N THR A 694 -15.30 -19.83 -31.31
CA THR A 694 -14.15 -20.68 -31.65
C THR A 694 -14.39 -22.11 -31.19
N GLU A 695 -14.44 -23.03 -32.16
CA GLU A 695 -14.61 -24.47 -31.93
C GLU A 695 -13.54 -25.29 -32.65
N PHE A 696 -13.13 -26.43 -32.08
CA PHE A 696 -12.22 -27.37 -32.73
C PHE A 696 -12.90 -28.63 -33.28
N PHE A 697 -12.16 -29.34 -34.12
CA PHE A 697 -12.66 -30.52 -34.81
C PHE A 697 -12.97 -31.69 -33.86
N ASN A 698 -14.20 -32.23 -33.97
CA ASN A 698 -14.79 -33.29 -33.12
C ASN A 698 -15.07 -32.88 -31.66
N GLU A 699 -15.30 -31.59 -31.40
CA GLU A 699 -15.69 -31.16 -30.06
C GLU A 699 -17.19 -31.25 -29.80
N GLY A 700 -18.03 -31.23 -30.85
CA GLY A 700 -19.46 -31.17 -30.65
C GLY A 700 -20.32 -31.22 -31.90
N ILE A 701 -21.62 -31.02 -31.66
CA ILE A 701 -22.54 -30.45 -32.64
C ILE A 701 -23.11 -29.18 -32.03
N ASP A 702 -22.72 -28.05 -32.60
CA ASP A 702 -22.79 -26.77 -31.91
C ASP A 702 -23.82 -25.84 -32.56
N ARG A 703 -24.30 -24.85 -31.79
CA ARG A 703 -25.40 -23.97 -32.20
C ARG A 703 -25.14 -22.51 -31.89
N ILE A 704 -25.37 -21.65 -32.88
CA ILE A 704 -25.38 -20.19 -32.71
C ILE A 704 -26.83 -19.68 -32.77
N PHE A 705 -27.23 -18.90 -31.78
CA PHE A 705 -28.37 -17.98 -31.85
C PHE A 705 -27.84 -16.59 -32.21
N ALA A 706 -28.15 -16.11 -33.42
CA ALA A 706 -27.69 -14.81 -33.89
C ALA A 706 -28.83 -13.79 -33.91
N SER A 707 -28.59 -12.56 -33.45
CA SER A 707 -29.54 -11.43 -33.62
C SER A 707 -29.11 -10.43 -34.71
N ALA A 708 -27.95 -10.67 -35.31
CA ALA A 708 -27.43 -10.02 -36.51
C ALA A 708 -27.23 -11.05 -37.64
N SER A 709 -26.91 -10.58 -38.85
CA SER A 709 -26.53 -11.51 -39.93
C SER A 709 -25.23 -12.22 -39.56
N HIS A 710 -25.17 -13.53 -39.73
CA HIS A 710 -24.05 -14.34 -39.26
C HIS A 710 -23.59 -15.36 -40.30
N THR A 711 -22.27 -15.60 -40.32
CA THR A 711 -21.66 -16.69 -41.07
C THR A 711 -21.06 -17.66 -40.07
N LEU A 712 -21.47 -18.92 -40.12
CA LEU A 712 -20.94 -19.95 -39.22
C LEU A 712 -19.44 -20.09 -39.39
N GLU A 713 -18.74 -20.08 -38.25
CA GLU A 713 -17.33 -20.36 -38.12
C GLU A 713 -17.05 -21.84 -38.42
N ASP A 714 -15.77 -22.20 -38.64
CA ASP A 714 -15.38 -23.60 -38.83
C ASP A 714 -15.82 -24.44 -37.61
N ASN A 715 -16.25 -25.68 -37.85
CA ASN A 715 -16.68 -26.64 -36.80
C ASN A 715 -18.00 -26.30 -36.08
N VAL A 716 -18.77 -25.32 -36.57
CA VAL A 716 -20.14 -25.07 -36.05
C VAL A 716 -21.19 -25.50 -37.07
N GLU A 717 -22.18 -26.29 -36.65
CA GLU A 717 -23.16 -26.89 -37.58
C GLU A 717 -24.50 -26.14 -37.64
N ASN A 718 -24.97 -25.56 -36.54
CA ASN A 718 -26.34 -25.04 -36.47
C ASN A 718 -26.40 -23.53 -36.29
N LEU A 719 -27.20 -22.85 -37.11
CA LEU A 719 -27.51 -21.42 -36.98
C LEU A 719 -29.01 -21.21 -36.80
N ILE A 720 -29.39 -20.41 -35.81
CA ILE A 720 -30.75 -19.92 -35.64
C ILE A 720 -30.72 -18.39 -35.60
N LEU A 721 -31.37 -17.77 -36.58
CA LEU A 721 -31.57 -16.33 -36.61
C LEU A 721 -32.73 -15.96 -35.69
N SER A 722 -32.56 -14.90 -34.91
CA SER A 722 -33.53 -14.43 -33.92
C SER A 722 -34.08 -13.04 -34.29
N GLY A 723 -35.13 -12.62 -33.60
CA GLY A 723 -35.79 -11.32 -33.86
C GLY A 723 -36.67 -11.32 -35.11
N ALA A 724 -36.94 -10.12 -35.64
CA ALA A 724 -37.81 -9.91 -36.81
C ALA A 724 -37.16 -9.04 -37.89
N SER A 725 -35.86 -8.75 -37.74
CA SER A 725 -35.08 -7.98 -38.71
C SER A 725 -34.72 -8.85 -39.91
N ASN A 726 -34.54 -8.23 -41.08
CA ASN A 726 -34.03 -8.89 -42.27
C ASN A 726 -32.53 -9.16 -42.11
N ILE A 727 -32.19 -10.28 -41.48
CA ILE A 727 -30.82 -10.74 -41.26
C ILE A 727 -30.58 -12.01 -42.08
N ASN A 728 -29.33 -12.30 -42.42
CA ASN A 728 -28.97 -13.41 -43.30
C ASN A 728 -28.15 -14.46 -42.54
N GLY A 729 -28.24 -15.71 -43.01
CA GLY A 729 -27.48 -16.82 -42.46
C GLY A 729 -26.62 -17.46 -43.55
N THR A 730 -25.34 -17.63 -43.28
CA THR A 730 -24.42 -18.35 -44.17
C THR A 730 -23.76 -19.48 -43.39
N GLY A 731 -23.77 -20.69 -43.94
CA GLY A 731 -23.11 -21.86 -43.38
C GLY A 731 -21.62 -21.89 -43.73
N ASN A 732 -21.00 -23.03 -43.45
CA ASN A 732 -19.59 -23.31 -43.74
C ASN A 732 -19.49 -24.50 -44.70
N THR A 733 -18.45 -25.33 -44.61
CA THR A 733 -18.29 -26.50 -45.50
C THR A 733 -18.87 -27.79 -44.93
N LEU A 734 -19.40 -27.77 -43.71
CA LEU A 734 -19.99 -28.90 -43.01
C LEU A 734 -21.45 -29.11 -43.45
N VAL A 735 -22.12 -30.09 -42.83
CA VAL A 735 -23.58 -30.23 -42.97
C VAL A 735 -24.24 -29.28 -41.98
N ASN A 736 -24.77 -28.17 -42.48
CA ASN A 736 -25.35 -27.12 -41.67
C ASN A 736 -26.87 -27.23 -41.55
N THR A 737 -27.41 -26.83 -40.40
CA THR A 737 -28.85 -26.55 -40.24
C THR A 737 -29.04 -25.07 -39.96
N ILE A 738 -29.68 -24.34 -40.86
CA ILE A 738 -29.92 -22.90 -40.75
C ILE A 738 -31.42 -22.63 -40.68
N LEU A 739 -31.86 -22.06 -39.56
CA LEU A 739 -33.23 -21.59 -39.34
C LEU A 739 -33.24 -20.06 -39.32
N GLY A 740 -33.96 -19.45 -40.26
CA GLY A 740 -34.23 -18.04 -40.33
C GLY A 740 -35.30 -17.58 -39.32
N ASN A 741 -35.60 -16.29 -39.36
CA ASN A 741 -36.51 -15.63 -38.44
C ASN A 741 -37.82 -15.22 -39.14
N SER A 742 -38.50 -14.15 -38.70
CA SER A 742 -39.73 -13.68 -39.35
C SER A 742 -39.52 -12.54 -40.34
N GLY A 743 -38.25 -12.17 -40.61
CA GLY A 743 -37.86 -11.18 -41.60
C GLY A 743 -37.47 -11.87 -42.91
N ASN A 744 -37.24 -11.09 -43.95
CA ASN A 744 -36.78 -11.62 -45.23
C ASN A 744 -35.31 -12.03 -45.12
N ASN A 745 -35.03 -13.32 -45.07
CA ASN A 745 -33.71 -13.88 -44.89
C ASN A 745 -33.12 -14.38 -46.22
N THR A 746 -31.82 -14.17 -46.42
CA THR A 746 -31.03 -14.93 -47.40
C THR A 746 -30.27 -16.01 -46.65
N LEU A 747 -30.53 -17.28 -47.00
CA LEU A 747 -29.94 -18.46 -46.41
C LEU A 747 -29.06 -19.18 -47.44
N ASP A 748 -27.79 -19.36 -47.11
CA ASP A 748 -26.82 -20.09 -47.92
C ASP A 748 -26.13 -21.12 -47.03
N GLY A 749 -26.30 -22.42 -47.31
CA GLY A 749 -25.71 -23.49 -46.51
C GLY A 749 -24.20 -23.64 -46.71
N GLY A 750 -23.65 -23.09 -47.79
CA GLY A 750 -22.32 -23.44 -48.27
C GLY A 750 -22.34 -24.76 -49.05
N SER A 751 -21.20 -25.45 -49.14
CA SER A 751 -21.05 -26.63 -50.01
C SER A 751 -21.57 -27.94 -49.41
N GLY A 752 -22.12 -27.89 -48.20
CA GLY A 752 -22.57 -29.01 -47.40
C GLY A 752 -23.78 -29.73 -47.98
N ALA A 753 -24.38 -30.63 -47.22
CA ALA A 753 -25.69 -31.20 -47.57
C ALA A 753 -26.69 -30.66 -46.56
N ASP A 754 -27.16 -29.44 -46.80
CA ASP A 754 -27.62 -28.56 -45.73
C ASP A 754 -29.14 -28.60 -45.56
N THR A 755 -29.62 -28.21 -44.37
CA THR A 755 -31.05 -28.02 -44.11
C THR A 755 -31.34 -26.55 -43.85
N LEU A 756 -32.13 -25.93 -44.72
CA LEU A 756 -32.43 -24.50 -44.68
C LEU A 756 -33.94 -24.28 -44.49
N GLN A 757 -34.32 -23.43 -43.55
CA GLN A 757 -35.71 -23.03 -43.31
C GLN A 757 -35.75 -21.52 -43.03
N GLY A 758 -36.38 -20.73 -43.89
CA GLY A 758 -36.43 -19.27 -43.84
C GLY A 758 -37.30 -18.73 -42.71
N GLY A 759 -38.45 -19.36 -42.49
CA GLY A 759 -39.37 -18.91 -41.44
C GLY A 759 -40.51 -18.15 -42.07
N ALA A 760 -40.80 -16.92 -41.65
CA ALA A 760 -41.80 -16.08 -42.31
C ALA A 760 -41.10 -14.89 -42.95
N GLY A 761 -41.71 -14.27 -43.95
CA GLY A 761 -41.03 -13.28 -44.79
C GLY A 761 -40.84 -13.84 -46.18
N ASN A 762 -40.27 -13.04 -47.09
CA ASN A 762 -39.93 -13.50 -48.42
C ASN A 762 -38.45 -13.88 -48.42
N ASP A 763 -38.17 -15.17 -48.35
CA ASP A 763 -36.85 -15.72 -48.12
C ASP A 763 -36.18 -16.21 -49.41
N ILE A 764 -34.85 -16.17 -49.41
CA ILE A 764 -34.01 -16.67 -50.50
C ILE A 764 -33.15 -17.81 -49.99
N TYR A 765 -33.17 -18.93 -50.70
CA TYR A 765 -32.40 -20.13 -50.38
C TYR A 765 -31.41 -20.43 -51.51
N TYR A 766 -30.12 -20.58 -51.18
CA TYR A 766 -29.13 -21.10 -52.12
C TYR A 766 -29.06 -22.62 -52.01
N VAL A 767 -29.12 -23.29 -53.16
CA VAL A 767 -29.02 -24.75 -53.28
C VAL A 767 -27.94 -25.10 -54.28
N ASP A 768 -26.84 -25.63 -53.79
CA ASP A 768 -25.68 -26.02 -54.60
C ASP A 768 -25.30 -27.49 -54.50
N ASN A 769 -25.86 -28.19 -53.51
CA ASN A 769 -25.65 -29.61 -53.31
C ASN A 769 -26.97 -30.37 -53.47
N THR A 770 -26.91 -31.53 -54.13
CA THR A 770 -28.08 -32.39 -54.28
C THR A 770 -28.63 -32.93 -52.95
N GLY A 771 -27.84 -32.84 -51.88
CA GLY A 771 -28.23 -33.17 -50.52
C GLY A 771 -29.00 -32.06 -49.80
N ASP A 772 -29.06 -30.85 -50.34
CA ASP A 772 -29.72 -29.72 -49.68
C ASP A 772 -31.22 -29.93 -49.55
N VAL A 773 -31.75 -29.54 -48.39
CA VAL A 773 -33.14 -29.62 -48.01
C VAL A 773 -33.62 -28.25 -47.57
N VAL A 774 -34.31 -27.55 -48.47
CA VAL A 774 -35.07 -26.34 -48.15
C VAL A 774 -36.49 -26.71 -47.71
N THR A 775 -37.01 -26.06 -46.67
CA THR A 775 -38.36 -26.29 -46.16
C THR A 775 -39.10 -24.98 -45.97
N GLU A 776 -40.33 -24.91 -46.49
CA GLU A 776 -41.21 -23.76 -46.39
C GLU A 776 -42.59 -24.17 -45.89
N SER A 777 -43.16 -23.42 -44.94
CA SER A 777 -44.51 -23.72 -44.44
C SER A 777 -45.57 -22.90 -45.17
N LEU A 778 -46.83 -23.34 -45.08
CA LEU A 778 -47.92 -22.68 -45.78
C LEU A 778 -48.15 -21.24 -45.27
N ASN A 779 -48.23 -20.28 -46.20
CA ASN A 779 -48.51 -18.85 -45.96
C ASN A 779 -47.41 -18.09 -45.20
N GLN A 780 -46.15 -18.46 -45.40
CA GLN A 780 -45.03 -17.81 -44.74
C GLN A 780 -44.35 -16.73 -45.58
N GLY A 781 -44.50 -16.75 -46.90
CA GLY A 781 -43.77 -15.85 -47.77
C GLY A 781 -44.16 -15.95 -49.23
N ILE A 782 -43.45 -15.18 -50.05
CA ILE A 782 -43.17 -15.52 -51.45
C ILE A 782 -41.68 -15.82 -51.50
N ASP A 783 -41.34 -17.09 -51.63
CA ASP A 783 -40.00 -17.59 -51.38
C ASP A 783 -39.29 -17.99 -52.66
N GLY A 784 -37.97 -17.86 -52.66
CA GLY A 784 -37.13 -18.05 -53.85
C GLY A 784 -36.00 -19.03 -53.63
N VAL A 785 -35.82 -19.97 -54.56
CA VAL A 785 -34.66 -20.86 -54.59
C VAL A 785 -33.72 -20.42 -55.70
N PHE A 786 -32.47 -20.14 -55.34
CA PHE A 786 -31.37 -19.92 -56.27
C PHE A 786 -30.57 -21.22 -56.35
N SER A 787 -30.58 -21.88 -57.50
CA SER A 787 -29.91 -23.16 -57.66
C SER A 787 -28.83 -23.12 -58.73
N ASN A 788 -27.67 -23.72 -58.47
CA ASN A 788 -26.63 -23.94 -59.47
C ASN A 788 -26.57 -25.42 -59.95
N ILE A 789 -27.57 -26.21 -59.55
CA ILE A 789 -27.81 -27.59 -59.97
C ILE A 789 -29.20 -27.71 -60.59
N ASN A 790 -29.53 -28.90 -61.11
CA ASN A 790 -30.91 -29.20 -61.49
C ASN A 790 -31.79 -29.18 -60.24
N TYR A 791 -32.93 -28.51 -60.30
CA TYR A 791 -33.78 -28.36 -59.12
C TYR A 791 -35.26 -28.45 -59.43
N SER A 792 -35.98 -29.09 -58.51
CA SER A 792 -37.44 -29.15 -58.52
C SER A 792 -37.95 -28.50 -57.24
N LEU A 793 -38.79 -27.47 -57.37
CA LEU A 793 -39.36 -26.77 -56.24
C LEU A 793 -40.17 -27.74 -55.37
N ARG A 794 -39.93 -27.67 -54.05
CA ARG A 794 -40.75 -28.35 -53.05
C ARG A 794 -42.08 -27.61 -52.90
N THR A 795 -43.02 -28.19 -52.17
CA THR A 795 -44.31 -27.52 -51.87
C THR A 795 -44.09 -26.17 -51.19
N ASN A 796 -44.98 -25.21 -51.45
CA ASN A 796 -44.99 -23.85 -50.86
C ASN A 796 -43.92 -22.89 -51.37
N PHE A 797 -43.08 -23.27 -52.35
CA PHE A 797 -42.14 -22.34 -52.98
C PHE A 797 -42.74 -21.78 -54.27
N GLU A 798 -42.59 -20.47 -54.49
CA GLU A 798 -43.11 -19.78 -55.67
C GLU A 798 -42.04 -19.57 -56.75
N ASN A 799 -40.79 -19.24 -56.38
CA ASN A 799 -39.78 -18.81 -57.35
C ASN A 799 -38.58 -19.76 -57.42
N LEU A 800 -38.13 -20.04 -58.63
CA LEU A 800 -36.87 -20.74 -58.92
C LEU A 800 -36.02 -19.90 -59.87
N ILE A 801 -34.77 -19.69 -59.52
CA ILE A 801 -33.76 -19.05 -60.39
C ILE A 801 -32.60 -20.03 -60.54
N LEU A 802 -32.36 -20.48 -61.77
CA LEU A 802 -31.17 -21.24 -62.11
C LEU A 802 -30.02 -20.25 -62.32
N THR A 803 -28.86 -20.57 -61.77
CA THR A 803 -27.67 -19.72 -61.82
C THR A 803 -26.54 -20.39 -62.60
N GLY A 804 -25.50 -19.63 -62.93
CA GLY A 804 -24.35 -20.13 -63.67
C GLY A 804 -24.59 -20.27 -65.19
N SER A 805 -23.84 -21.18 -65.81
CA SER A 805 -23.84 -21.40 -67.27
C SER A 805 -23.93 -22.88 -67.68
N PHE A 806 -24.19 -23.76 -66.72
CA PHE A 806 -24.44 -25.17 -67.01
C PHE A 806 -25.85 -25.34 -67.58
N ASN A 807 -26.03 -26.40 -68.36
CA ASN A 807 -27.35 -26.81 -68.85
C ASN A 807 -28.15 -27.41 -67.69
N LEU A 808 -28.89 -26.56 -66.98
CA LEU A 808 -29.67 -26.93 -65.80
C LEU A 808 -31.15 -27.02 -66.14
N ASN A 809 -31.87 -27.86 -65.42
CA ASN A 809 -33.31 -28.04 -65.56
C ASN A 809 -34.01 -27.55 -64.29
N GLY A 810 -35.15 -26.88 -64.49
CA GLY A 810 -36.01 -26.37 -63.43
C GLY A 810 -37.39 -26.98 -63.53
N THR A 811 -37.92 -27.46 -62.41
CA THR A 811 -39.31 -27.92 -62.32
C THR A 811 -40.02 -27.20 -61.19
N GLY A 812 -41.22 -26.68 -61.43
CA GLY A 812 -42.08 -26.07 -60.42
C GLY A 812 -42.85 -27.11 -59.62
N ASN A 813 -43.93 -26.67 -58.99
CA ASN A 813 -44.81 -27.47 -58.15
C ASN A 813 -46.28 -27.30 -58.59
N THR A 814 -47.22 -27.21 -57.66
CA THR A 814 -48.66 -27.03 -57.96
C THR A 814 -49.14 -25.59 -57.78
N LEU A 815 -48.24 -24.67 -57.46
CA LEU A 815 -48.50 -23.24 -57.28
C LEU A 815 -48.26 -22.49 -58.59
N ASN A 816 -48.55 -21.19 -58.59
CA ASN A 816 -48.17 -20.32 -59.70
C ASN A 816 -46.69 -19.97 -59.57
N ASN A 817 -45.85 -20.70 -60.29
CA ASN A 817 -44.41 -20.59 -60.19
C ASN A 817 -43.81 -19.56 -61.16
N VAL A 818 -42.76 -18.87 -60.72
CA VAL A 818 -41.88 -18.09 -61.61
C VAL A 818 -40.54 -18.81 -61.67
N ILE A 819 -40.22 -19.37 -62.84
CA ILE A 819 -38.98 -20.11 -63.07
C ILE A 819 -38.14 -19.35 -64.08
N THR A 820 -36.95 -18.92 -63.66
CA THR A 820 -35.96 -18.26 -64.51
C THR A 820 -34.77 -19.19 -64.74
N GLY A 821 -34.49 -19.51 -65.99
CA GLY A 821 -33.32 -20.25 -66.44
C GLY A 821 -32.04 -19.41 -66.37
N ASN A 822 -30.94 -20.04 -66.77
CA ASN A 822 -29.62 -19.43 -66.75
C ASN A 822 -29.15 -19.12 -68.20
N SER A 823 -27.85 -19.21 -68.46
CA SER A 823 -27.31 -19.00 -69.82
C SER A 823 -27.00 -20.31 -70.57
N GLY A 824 -27.31 -21.44 -69.95
CA GLY A 824 -27.18 -22.76 -70.54
C GLY A 824 -28.48 -23.19 -71.21
N VAL A 825 -28.46 -24.33 -71.88
CA VAL A 825 -29.67 -24.92 -72.45
C VAL A 825 -30.52 -25.49 -71.32
N ASN A 826 -31.66 -24.87 -71.03
CA ASN A 826 -32.54 -25.21 -69.93
C ASN A 826 -33.78 -25.98 -70.39
N THR A 827 -34.21 -26.94 -69.55
CA THR A 827 -35.57 -27.48 -69.61
C THR A 827 -36.36 -26.97 -68.42
N LEU A 828 -37.39 -26.17 -68.68
CA LEU A 828 -38.23 -25.52 -67.68
C LEU A 828 -39.66 -26.09 -67.75
N ASP A 829 -40.13 -26.63 -66.63
CA ASP A 829 -41.47 -27.17 -66.47
C ASP A 829 -42.12 -26.49 -65.26
N GLY A 830 -43.20 -25.74 -65.47
CA GLY A 830 -43.92 -25.07 -64.38
C GLY A 830 -44.56 -26.03 -63.37
N GLY A 831 -44.77 -27.28 -63.78
CA GLY A 831 -45.70 -28.15 -63.09
C GLY A 831 -47.13 -27.76 -63.44
N SER A 832 -48.03 -27.82 -62.46
CA SER A 832 -49.40 -27.35 -62.65
C SER A 832 -49.58 -26.01 -61.96
N GLY A 833 -50.30 -25.08 -62.56
CA GLY A 833 -50.41 -23.75 -61.99
C GLY A 833 -50.78 -22.75 -63.07
N ILE A 834 -50.60 -21.47 -62.78
CA ILE A 834 -50.44 -20.44 -63.81
C ILE A 834 -49.01 -19.96 -63.68
N ASP A 835 -48.15 -20.47 -64.55
CA ASP A 835 -46.70 -20.35 -64.39
C ASP A 835 -46.10 -19.30 -65.32
N THR A 836 -44.96 -18.73 -64.92
CA THR A 836 -44.13 -17.87 -65.77
C THR A 836 -42.75 -18.50 -65.91
N LEU A 837 -42.40 -18.89 -67.13
CA LEU A 837 -41.13 -19.52 -67.47
C LEU A 837 -40.29 -18.54 -68.30
N VAL A 838 -39.08 -18.26 -67.85
CA VAL A 838 -38.12 -17.34 -68.49
C VAL A 838 -36.86 -18.14 -68.79
N GLY A 839 -36.49 -18.35 -70.04
CA GLY A 839 -35.38 -19.24 -70.44
C GLY A 839 -34.02 -18.62 -70.17
N GLY A 840 -33.83 -17.41 -70.66
CA GLY A 840 -32.52 -16.77 -70.68
C GLY A 840 -31.79 -17.16 -71.97
N LEU A 841 -30.45 -17.11 -71.97
CA LEU A 841 -29.69 -17.52 -73.16
C LEU A 841 -29.68 -19.05 -73.25
N GLY A 842 -29.80 -19.60 -74.44
CA GLY A 842 -29.83 -21.05 -74.60
C GLY A 842 -30.75 -21.43 -75.75
N ASN A 843 -30.93 -22.72 -76.01
CA ASN A 843 -32.02 -23.17 -76.88
C ASN A 843 -32.96 -23.96 -75.99
N ASP A 844 -33.84 -23.26 -75.32
CA ASP A 844 -34.54 -23.74 -74.14
C ASP A 844 -35.80 -24.51 -74.52
N THR A 845 -36.23 -25.35 -73.58
CA THR A 845 -37.42 -26.19 -73.72
C THR A 845 -38.38 -25.93 -72.57
N TYR A 846 -39.59 -25.53 -72.91
CA TYR A 846 -40.67 -25.20 -72.00
C TYR A 846 -41.75 -26.27 -72.02
N PHE A 847 -42.24 -26.68 -70.85
CA PHE A 847 -43.43 -27.52 -70.72
C PHE A 847 -44.61 -26.68 -70.23
N ILE A 848 -45.72 -26.76 -70.97
CA ILE A 848 -46.94 -26.00 -70.72
C ILE A 848 -48.11 -26.95 -70.51
N ASP A 849 -48.80 -26.79 -69.38
CA ASP A 849 -49.95 -27.61 -69.00
C ASP A 849 -51.23 -26.77 -68.81
N ASN A 850 -51.10 -25.45 -68.68
CA ASN A 850 -52.20 -24.51 -68.52
C ASN A 850 -52.20 -23.46 -69.64
N THR A 851 -53.38 -23.11 -70.14
CA THR A 851 -53.54 -22.09 -71.19
C THR A 851 -53.11 -20.68 -70.77
N SER A 852 -52.94 -20.46 -69.46
CA SER A 852 -52.55 -19.17 -68.89
C SER A 852 -51.06 -19.07 -68.57
N ASP A 853 -50.28 -20.13 -68.81
CA ASP A 853 -48.83 -20.11 -68.60
C ASP A 853 -48.17 -19.13 -69.57
N ILE A 854 -47.13 -18.45 -69.10
CA ILE A 854 -46.43 -17.40 -69.84
C ILE A 854 -44.98 -17.83 -70.04
N VAL A 855 -44.56 -17.96 -71.29
CA VAL A 855 -43.14 -18.04 -71.66
C VAL A 855 -42.63 -16.64 -71.96
N THR A 856 -41.46 -16.28 -71.43
CA THR A 856 -40.81 -14.98 -71.69
C THR A 856 -39.41 -15.20 -72.24
N GLU A 857 -39.16 -14.67 -73.44
CA GLU A 857 -37.87 -14.70 -74.14
C GLU A 857 -37.50 -13.31 -74.66
N LEU A 858 -36.22 -12.94 -74.62
CA LEU A 858 -35.71 -11.74 -75.28
C LEU A 858 -35.16 -12.07 -76.67
N PHE A 859 -34.92 -11.00 -77.44
CA PHE A 859 -34.42 -11.12 -78.80
C PHE A 859 -32.96 -11.61 -78.83
N ASN A 860 -32.67 -12.63 -79.65
CA ASN A 860 -31.38 -13.34 -79.78
C ASN A 860 -30.95 -14.17 -78.57
N GLU A 861 -31.88 -14.63 -77.74
CA GLU A 861 -31.52 -15.50 -76.62
C GLU A 861 -31.44 -16.98 -77.02
N GLY A 862 -32.08 -17.38 -78.12
CA GLY A 862 -32.14 -18.79 -78.46
C GLY A 862 -32.87 -19.14 -79.75
N VAL A 863 -32.98 -20.44 -79.98
CA VAL A 863 -34.06 -21.04 -80.78
C VAL A 863 -34.80 -22.01 -79.88
N ASP A 864 -35.98 -21.59 -79.44
CA ASP A 864 -36.62 -22.15 -78.26
C ASP A 864 -37.84 -22.99 -78.63
N ARG A 865 -38.21 -23.89 -77.72
CA ARG A 865 -39.27 -24.88 -77.95
C ARG A 865 -40.25 -24.95 -76.81
N VAL A 866 -41.53 -24.94 -77.15
CA VAL A 866 -42.64 -25.23 -76.23
C VAL A 866 -43.22 -26.60 -76.54
N PHE A 867 -43.27 -27.48 -75.53
CA PHE A 867 -44.12 -28.65 -75.49
C PHE A 867 -45.39 -28.32 -74.72
N SER A 868 -46.55 -28.39 -75.37
CA SER A 868 -47.83 -28.06 -74.74
C SER A 868 -48.80 -29.24 -74.73
N THR A 869 -49.45 -29.46 -73.60
CA THR A 869 -50.60 -30.36 -73.45
C THR A 869 -51.94 -29.61 -73.41
N ALA A 870 -51.90 -28.28 -73.44
CA ALA A 870 -53.03 -27.38 -73.57
C ALA A 870 -53.00 -26.62 -74.92
N SER A 871 -54.11 -25.99 -75.29
CA SER A 871 -54.09 -25.05 -76.40
C SER A 871 -53.17 -23.87 -76.07
N TYR A 872 -52.20 -23.55 -76.93
CA TYR A 872 -51.18 -22.57 -76.61
C TYR A 872 -50.88 -21.61 -77.77
N THR A 873 -50.61 -20.36 -77.41
CA THR A 873 -50.12 -19.33 -78.33
C THR A 873 -48.69 -18.99 -77.94
N LEU A 874 -47.75 -19.14 -78.87
CA LEU A 874 -46.36 -18.79 -78.63
C LEU A 874 -46.25 -17.30 -78.27
N SER A 875 -45.52 -17.02 -77.18
CA SER A 875 -45.03 -15.68 -76.86
C SER A 875 -44.07 -15.17 -77.93
N ASN A 876 -43.80 -13.87 -77.94
CA ASN A 876 -42.77 -13.30 -78.84
C ASN A 876 -41.41 -13.97 -78.60
N ASN A 877 -40.61 -14.08 -79.66
CA ASN A 877 -39.24 -14.64 -79.63
C ASN A 877 -39.13 -16.15 -79.40
N VAL A 878 -40.24 -16.90 -79.44
CA VAL A 878 -40.22 -18.37 -79.37
C VAL A 878 -40.52 -18.98 -80.74
N GLU A 879 -39.72 -19.92 -81.23
CA GLU A 879 -39.84 -20.41 -82.61
C GLU A 879 -40.64 -21.70 -82.75
N ASN A 880 -40.54 -22.64 -81.81
CA ASN A 880 -41.05 -23.99 -82.00
C ASN A 880 -42.19 -24.33 -81.03
N LEU A 881 -43.33 -24.79 -81.55
CA LEU A 881 -44.44 -25.32 -80.76
C LEU A 881 -44.69 -26.78 -81.10
N ILE A 882 -44.78 -27.64 -80.09
CA ILE A 882 -45.14 -29.04 -80.21
C ILE A 882 -46.33 -29.33 -79.30
N LEU A 883 -47.47 -29.66 -79.90
CA LEU A 883 -48.64 -30.13 -79.19
C LEU A 883 -48.49 -31.62 -78.88
N SER A 884 -48.86 -32.02 -77.65
CA SER A 884 -48.76 -33.40 -77.20
C SER A 884 -50.12 -33.98 -76.81
N GLY A 885 -50.22 -35.32 -76.81
CA GLY A 885 -51.44 -36.03 -76.42
C GLY A 885 -52.43 -36.31 -77.57
N ALA A 886 -53.67 -36.62 -77.21
CA ALA A 886 -54.75 -37.00 -78.13
C ALA A 886 -56.01 -36.12 -77.99
N THR A 887 -55.92 -35.06 -77.17
CA THR A 887 -56.98 -34.08 -77.00
C THR A 887 -56.98 -33.09 -78.17
N ASN A 888 -58.15 -32.56 -78.50
CA ASN A 888 -58.29 -31.51 -79.52
C ASN A 888 -57.83 -30.17 -78.93
N ILE A 889 -56.52 -29.94 -78.95
CA ILE A 889 -55.88 -28.69 -78.53
C ILE A 889 -55.37 -27.95 -79.77
N ASN A 890 -55.18 -26.64 -79.63
CA ASN A 890 -54.87 -25.76 -80.74
C ASN A 890 -53.50 -25.10 -80.56
N GLY A 891 -52.81 -24.86 -81.67
CA GLY A 891 -51.50 -24.23 -81.67
C GLY A 891 -51.56 -22.90 -82.41
N THR A 892 -51.00 -21.85 -81.84
CA THR A 892 -50.91 -20.55 -82.50
C THR A 892 -49.48 -20.01 -82.40
N GLY A 893 -48.91 -19.59 -83.52
CA GLY A 893 -47.59 -18.98 -83.61
C GLY A 893 -47.56 -17.51 -83.17
N ASN A 894 -46.48 -16.82 -83.53
CA ASN A 894 -46.20 -15.42 -83.26
C ASN A 894 -45.84 -14.67 -84.56
N LEU A 895 -44.93 -13.69 -84.53
CA LEU A 895 -44.54 -12.94 -85.74
C LEU A 895 -43.27 -13.49 -86.42
N LEU A 896 -42.69 -14.57 -85.87
CA LEU A 896 -41.48 -15.22 -86.38
C LEU A 896 -41.84 -16.37 -87.32
N ALA A 897 -40.82 -16.88 -88.03
CA ALA A 897 -40.96 -18.14 -88.75
C ALA A 897 -41.05 -19.30 -87.74
N ASN A 898 -42.26 -19.76 -87.45
CA ASN A 898 -42.51 -20.79 -86.46
C ASN A 898 -42.50 -22.21 -87.06
N THR A 899 -42.08 -23.19 -86.26
CA THR A 899 -42.35 -24.61 -86.54
C THR A 899 -43.42 -25.10 -85.58
N ILE A 900 -44.59 -25.45 -86.10
CA ILE A 900 -45.75 -25.88 -85.31
C ILE A 900 -46.08 -27.34 -85.64
N MET A 901 -45.92 -28.20 -84.63
CA MET A 901 -46.27 -29.62 -84.69
C MET A 901 -47.56 -29.87 -83.91
N GLY A 902 -48.58 -30.42 -84.57
CA GLY A 902 -49.83 -30.85 -83.94
C GLY A 902 -49.67 -32.19 -83.21
N ASN A 903 -50.79 -32.71 -82.69
CA ASN A 903 -50.84 -33.94 -81.91
C ASN A 903 -51.64 -35.03 -82.64
N THR A 904 -52.28 -35.96 -81.91
CA THR A 904 -53.12 -37.01 -82.51
C THR A 904 -54.63 -36.70 -82.50
N GLY A 905 -55.00 -35.55 -81.93
CA GLY A 905 -56.36 -35.01 -81.95
C GLY A 905 -56.56 -34.08 -83.14
N ASN A 906 -57.77 -33.53 -83.28
CA ASN A 906 -58.06 -32.55 -84.33
C ASN A 906 -57.60 -31.17 -83.86
N ASN A 907 -56.58 -30.61 -84.49
CA ASN A 907 -55.97 -29.34 -84.11
C ASN A 907 -56.41 -28.20 -85.03
N PHE A 908 -56.65 -27.02 -84.45
CA PHE A 908 -56.61 -25.77 -85.19
C PHE A 908 -55.22 -25.16 -85.05
N LEU A 909 -54.52 -24.98 -86.17
CA LEU A 909 -53.18 -24.41 -86.24
C LEU A 909 -53.22 -23.04 -86.92
N ASN A 910 -52.50 -22.06 -86.40
CA ASN A 910 -52.42 -20.71 -86.97
C ASN A 910 -51.03 -20.11 -86.70
N GLY A 911 -50.15 -20.05 -87.69
CA GLY A 911 -48.80 -19.51 -87.52
C GLY A 911 -48.73 -17.99 -87.36
N LYS A 912 -49.76 -17.25 -87.83
CA LYS A 912 -49.82 -15.79 -87.94
C LYS A 912 -48.89 -15.21 -89.02
N GLU A 913 -47.95 -14.32 -88.66
CA GLU A 913 -46.99 -13.73 -89.62
C GLU A 913 -45.67 -14.48 -89.53
N GLY A 914 -44.93 -14.58 -90.64
CA GLY A 914 -43.70 -15.37 -90.68
C GLY A 914 -43.80 -16.46 -91.73
N ASN A 915 -42.68 -17.11 -92.08
CA ASN A 915 -42.69 -18.28 -92.97
C ASN A 915 -42.80 -19.53 -92.10
N ASP A 916 -44.02 -20.00 -91.87
CA ASP A 916 -44.28 -21.03 -90.89
C ASP A 916 -44.21 -22.44 -91.49
N THR A 917 -43.81 -23.42 -90.68
CA THR A 917 -43.80 -24.84 -91.05
C THR A 917 -44.70 -25.64 -90.13
N TYR A 918 -45.64 -26.37 -90.72
CA TYR A 918 -46.64 -27.18 -90.02
C TYR A 918 -46.41 -28.69 -90.25
N THR A 919 -46.52 -29.45 -89.16
CA THR A 919 -46.65 -30.91 -89.17
C THR A 919 -47.82 -31.25 -88.25
N ALA A 920 -49.03 -31.39 -88.80
CA ALA A 920 -50.24 -31.45 -88.00
C ALA A 920 -50.42 -32.79 -87.25
N GLY A 921 -49.83 -33.86 -87.76
CA GLY A 921 -49.89 -35.18 -87.15
C GLY A 921 -51.01 -36.04 -87.72
N THR A 922 -51.77 -36.67 -86.83
CA THR A 922 -52.95 -37.47 -87.22
C THR A 922 -54.18 -36.86 -86.59
N GLY A 923 -55.33 -36.97 -87.24
CA GLY A 923 -56.50 -36.19 -86.85
C GLY A 923 -56.98 -35.41 -88.06
N SER A 924 -58.18 -34.84 -87.97
CA SER A 924 -58.70 -33.94 -89.00
C SER A 924 -58.30 -32.53 -88.60
N ASP A 925 -57.13 -32.10 -89.06
CA ASP A 925 -56.52 -30.84 -88.64
C ASP A 925 -56.94 -29.69 -89.54
N THR A 926 -56.96 -28.49 -89.02
CA THR A 926 -57.33 -27.28 -89.76
C THR A 926 -56.26 -26.22 -89.61
N LEU A 927 -55.61 -25.86 -90.72
CA LEU A 927 -54.74 -24.70 -90.78
C LEU A 927 -55.58 -23.46 -91.09
N ILE A 928 -55.55 -22.48 -90.18
CA ILE A 928 -56.33 -21.25 -90.25
C ILE A 928 -55.46 -20.11 -90.75
N PHE A 929 -55.94 -19.42 -91.79
CA PHE A 929 -55.38 -18.17 -92.28
C PHE A 929 -56.34 -17.01 -92.01
N ASN A 930 -55.95 -16.10 -91.11
CA ASN A 930 -56.77 -14.96 -90.67
C ASN A 930 -56.25 -13.62 -91.21
N LEU A 931 -57.12 -12.61 -91.26
CA LEU A 931 -56.72 -11.24 -91.64
C LEU A 931 -56.02 -10.52 -90.46
N LEU A 932 -54.70 -10.29 -90.57
CA LEU A 932 -53.88 -9.77 -89.46
C LEU A 932 -53.90 -8.22 -89.35
N ALA A 933 -54.05 -7.44 -90.44
CA ALA A 933 -54.33 -5.99 -90.44
C ALA A 933 -54.82 -5.42 -91.81
N ASN A 934 -55.59 -4.32 -91.84
CA ASN A 934 -56.26 -3.74 -93.04
C ASN A 934 -55.49 -2.50 -93.61
N PRO A 935 -55.42 -2.24 -94.94
CA PRO A 935 -56.16 -2.94 -96.00
C PRO A 935 -55.35 -3.81 -96.96
N HIS A 936 -54.04 -4.00 -96.75
CA HIS A 936 -53.20 -4.82 -97.63
C HIS A 936 -52.24 -5.75 -96.87
N ALA A 937 -52.78 -6.66 -96.04
CA ALA A 937 -52.04 -7.82 -95.52
C ALA A 937 -52.87 -9.10 -95.77
N THR A 938 -52.89 -9.65 -96.99
CA THR A 938 -52.32 -10.98 -97.37
C THR A 938 -52.46 -12.20 -96.42
N GLY A 939 -53.09 -12.09 -95.25
CA GLY A 939 -53.65 -13.27 -94.57
C GLY A 939 -52.66 -14.26 -93.93
N GLY A 940 -51.45 -13.83 -93.58
CA GLY A 940 -50.38 -14.70 -93.05
C GLY A 940 -49.21 -14.78 -94.04
N ASN A 941 -48.56 -13.64 -94.29
CA ASN A 941 -47.87 -13.40 -95.55
C ASN A 941 -46.41 -13.89 -95.64
N GLY A 942 -46.12 -15.02 -95.02
CA GLY A 942 -44.92 -15.79 -95.35
C GLY A 942 -45.21 -16.88 -96.36
N ALA A 943 -44.14 -17.51 -96.83
CA ALA A 943 -44.22 -18.71 -97.65
C ALA A 943 -44.33 -19.93 -96.74
N ASP A 944 -45.54 -20.21 -96.25
CA ASP A 944 -45.77 -21.30 -95.31
C ASP A 944 -45.64 -22.68 -95.97
N ILE A 945 -45.34 -23.69 -95.16
CA ILE A 945 -45.16 -25.08 -95.58
C ILE A 945 -45.96 -26.00 -94.68
N TRP A 946 -46.84 -26.83 -95.24
CA TRP A 946 -47.48 -27.94 -94.53
C TRP A 946 -46.90 -29.26 -95.02
N THR A 947 -46.26 -29.99 -94.12
CA THR A 947 -45.41 -31.15 -94.44
C THR A 947 -46.16 -32.48 -94.54
N ASP A 948 -47.33 -32.61 -93.92
CA ASP A 948 -48.07 -33.86 -93.76
C ASP A 948 -49.57 -33.76 -94.08
N PHE A 949 -50.00 -32.70 -94.79
CA PHE A 949 -51.39 -32.49 -95.18
C PHE A 949 -52.04 -33.73 -95.80
N LYS A 950 -53.16 -34.17 -95.25
CA LYS A 950 -53.84 -35.39 -95.65
C LYS A 950 -55.07 -35.12 -96.50
N VAL A 951 -54.99 -35.47 -97.78
CA VAL A 951 -56.13 -35.42 -98.71
C VAL A 951 -57.12 -36.57 -98.44
N GLY A 952 -58.40 -36.26 -98.27
CA GLY A 952 -59.47 -37.24 -98.07
C GLY A 952 -60.84 -36.57 -97.90
N LEU A 953 -61.93 -37.32 -98.13
CA LEU A 953 -63.29 -36.81 -97.98
C LEU A 953 -63.65 -36.62 -96.50
N ILE A 954 -63.86 -35.36 -96.10
CA ILE A 954 -64.26 -34.98 -94.74
C ILE A 954 -65.57 -35.68 -94.35
N GLY A 955 -65.59 -36.21 -93.13
CA GLY A 955 -66.70 -37.02 -92.61
C GLY A 955 -66.58 -38.53 -92.88
N SER A 956 -65.65 -38.97 -93.74
CA SER A 956 -65.37 -40.39 -93.97
C SER A 956 -63.92 -40.81 -93.71
N ASP A 957 -62.95 -39.91 -93.94
CA ASP A 957 -61.57 -40.07 -93.48
C ASP A 957 -61.40 -39.23 -92.21
N VAL A 958 -61.07 -39.89 -91.11
CA VAL A 958 -60.88 -39.24 -89.81
C VAL A 958 -59.59 -38.44 -89.73
N ASN A 959 -58.68 -38.62 -90.68
CA ASN A 959 -57.43 -37.88 -90.75
C ASN A 959 -57.42 -36.84 -91.88
N ALA A 960 -58.55 -36.56 -92.53
CA ALA A 960 -58.55 -35.61 -93.64
C ALA A 960 -58.46 -34.17 -93.12
N ASP A 961 -57.49 -33.43 -93.62
CA ASP A 961 -57.16 -32.08 -93.15
C ASP A 961 -57.92 -30.99 -93.91
N LYS A 962 -57.92 -29.78 -93.36
CA LYS A 962 -58.60 -28.61 -93.90
C LYS A 962 -57.70 -27.38 -93.94
N ILE A 963 -57.96 -26.54 -94.93
CA ILE A 963 -57.41 -25.19 -95.04
C ILE A 963 -58.55 -24.20 -94.89
N ASP A 964 -58.51 -23.37 -93.86
CA ASP A 964 -59.51 -22.33 -93.60
C ASP A 964 -58.99 -20.96 -94.04
N VAL A 965 -59.70 -20.37 -95.01
CA VAL A 965 -59.42 -19.03 -95.56
C VAL A 965 -60.66 -18.14 -95.50
N SER A 966 -61.68 -18.54 -94.73
CA SER A 966 -62.99 -17.85 -94.65
C SER A 966 -62.84 -16.37 -94.27
N ASP A 967 -61.88 -16.06 -93.38
CA ASP A 967 -61.55 -14.70 -92.94
C ASP A 967 -60.81 -13.86 -94.01
N LEU A 968 -60.29 -14.47 -95.07
CA LEU A 968 -59.50 -13.79 -96.10
C LEU A 968 -60.32 -13.30 -97.29
N LEU A 969 -61.42 -13.99 -97.61
CA LEU A 969 -62.18 -13.76 -98.84
C LEU A 969 -63.06 -12.51 -98.74
N ILE A 970 -62.99 -11.64 -99.76
CA ILE A 970 -63.80 -10.43 -99.84
C ILE A 970 -65.00 -10.68 -100.75
N GLY A 971 -66.20 -10.65 -100.18
CA GLY A 971 -67.45 -10.73 -100.95
C GLY A 971 -67.87 -12.14 -101.36
N TYR A 972 -67.25 -13.19 -100.80
CA TYR A 972 -67.73 -14.56 -100.95
C TYR A 972 -68.98 -14.78 -100.09
N SER A 973 -70.08 -15.23 -100.70
CA SER A 973 -71.35 -15.53 -100.00
C SER A 973 -72.05 -16.76 -100.61
N GLY A 974 -71.28 -17.63 -101.26
CA GLY A 974 -71.77 -18.63 -102.22
C GLY A 974 -71.67 -20.08 -101.77
N VAL A 975 -72.28 -20.96 -102.57
CA VAL A 975 -72.10 -22.42 -102.48
C VAL A 975 -70.71 -22.79 -103.01
N GLU A 976 -69.98 -23.64 -102.28
CA GLU A 976 -68.62 -24.12 -102.59
C GLU A 976 -68.61 -24.98 -103.86
N THR A 977 -68.58 -24.31 -105.02
CA THR A 977 -68.44 -24.96 -106.33
C THR A 977 -67.21 -24.40 -107.01
N LEU A 978 -66.53 -25.21 -107.82
CA LEU A 978 -65.29 -24.81 -108.51
C LEU A 978 -65.41 -23.44 -109.19
N VAL A 979 -66.52 -23.19 -109.91
CA VAL A 979 -66.76 -21.92 -110.62
C VAL A 979 -66.80 -20.71 -109.69
N ASN A 980 -67.30 -20.87 -108.46
CA ASN A 980 -67.41 -19.78 -107.49
C ASN A 980 -66.10 -19.54 -106.73
N VAL A 981 -65.23 -20.54 -106.67
CA VAL A 981 -64.00 -20.55 -105.85
C VAL A 981 -62.74 -20.32 -106.69
N GLU A 982 -62.71 -20.75 -107.96
CA GLU A 982 -61.52 -20.65 -108.84
C GLU A 982 -61.09 -19.21 -109.14
N GLN A 983 -62.01 -18.25 -108.96
CA GLN A 983 -61.70 -16.82 -109.02
C GLN A 983 -60.92 -16.34 -107.79
N PHE A 984 -61.01 -17.04 -106.64
CA PHE A 984 -60.36 -16.68 -105.39
C PHE A 984 -59.14 -17.55 -105.07
N LEU A 985 -59.21 -18.87 -105.33
CA LEU A 985 -58.13 -19.81 -105.03
C LEU A 985 -57.67 -20.53 -106.29
N THR A 986 -56.38 -20.84 -106.36
CA THR A 986 -55.84 -21.76 -107.36
C THR A 986 -54.78 -22.67 -106.75
N ILE A 987 -54.56 -23.81 -107.40
CA ILE A 987 -53.48 -24.73 -107.06
C ILE A 987 -52.46 -24.71 -108.20
N VAL A 988 -51.20 -24.48 -107.86
CA VAL A 988 -50.07 -24.51 -108.79
C VAL A 988 -49.20 -25.71 -108.48
N ASP A 989 -48.96 -26.54 -109.50
CA ASP A 989 -48.01 -27.64 -109.43
C ASP A 989 -46.57 -27.10 -109.33
N MET A 990 -45.84 -27.52 -108.31
CA MET A 990 -44.46 -27.15 -108.03
C MET A 990 -43.50 -28.35 -108.09
N GLY A 991 -43.93 -29.45 -108.74
CA GLY A 991 -43.14 -30.66 -108.93
C GLY A 991 -43.61 -31.80 -108.01
N ALA A 992 -42.93 -31.99 -106.88
CA ALA A 992 -43.34 -32.97 -105.86
C ALA A 992 -44.34 -32.38 -104.85
N ASP A 993 -44.55 -31.07 -104.89
CA ASP A 993 -45.37 -30.30 -103.96
C ASP A 993 -46.40 -29.48 -104.76
N ILE A 994 -47.43 -28.99 -104.08
CA ILE A 994 -48.36 -28.02 -104.66
C ILE A 994 -48.41 -26.74 -103.82
N GLY A 995 -48.53 -25.59 -104.49
CA GLY A 995 -48.77 -24.30 -103.85
C GLY A 995 -50.24 -23.93 -103.92
N VAL A 996 -50.83 -23.53 -102.79
CA VAL A 996 -52.17 -22.94 -102.73
C VAL A 996 -52.01 -21.41 -102.81
N TYR A 997 -52.57 -20.81 -103.85
CA TYR A 997 -52.48 -19.37 -104.11
C TYR A 997 -53.84 -18.70 -103.97
N LEU A 998 -53.84 -17.46 -103.46
CA LEU A 998 -55.03 -16.69 -103.16
C LEU A 998 -55.10 -15.36 -103.92
N ASP A 999 -56.28 -15.05 -104.44
CA ASP A 999 -56.74 -13.73 -104.88
C ASP A 999 -57.98 -13.36 -104.04
N ARG A 1000 -57.82 -12.40 -103.12
CA ARG A 1000 -58.83 -12.14 -102.07
C ARG A 1000 -60.15 -11.60 -102.57
N ASP A 1001 -60.16 -10.79 -103.63
CA ASP A 1001 -61.38 -10.14 -104.15
C ASP A 1001 -61.89 -10.76 -105.46
N GLY A 1002 -61.14 -11.73 -106.00
CA GLY A 1002 -61.45 -12.48 -107.21
C GLY A 1002 -61.59 -11.63 -108.47
N SER A 1003 -61.09 -10.38 -108.46
CA SER A 1003 -61.43 -9.36 -109.46
C SER A 1003 -60.43 -9.26 -110.61
N ALA A 1004 -59.23 -9.84 -110.52
CA ALA A 1004 -58.14 -9.56 -111.46
C ALA A 1004 -57.65 -10.73 -112.33
N GLY A 1005 -57.98 -11.99 -112.02
CA GLY A 1005 -57.53 -13.17 -112.81
C GLY A 1005 -56.00 -13.36 -112.90
N SER A 1006 -55.25 -12.50 -112.22
CA SER A 1006 -53.82 -12.60 -112.00
C SER A 1006 -53.68 -12.87 -110.52
N TYR A 1007 -53.59 -14.15 -110.14
CA TYR A 1007 -53.28 -14.61 -108.80
C TYR A 1007 -51.98 -13.93 -108.37
N SER A 1008 -52.11 -12.77 -107.72
CA SER A 1008 -51.01 -11.85 -107.55
C SER A 1008 -50.05 -12.41 -106.49
N ASP A 1009 -49.11 -13.25 -106.91
CA ASP A 1009 -47.91 -13.77 -106.22
C ASP A 1009 -48.04 -14.23 -104.76
N THR A 1010 -49.26 -14.36 -104.22
CA THR A 1010 -49.49 -14.63 -102.80
C THR A 1010 -49.70 -16.12 -102.60
N LEU A 1011 -48.58 -16.84 -102.46
CA LEU A 1011 -48.55 -18.20 -101.97
C LEU A 1011 -49.03 -18.21 -100.52
N LEU A 1012 -50.12 -18.91 -100.22
CA LEU A 1012 -50.58 -19.11 -98.85
C LEU A 1012 -49.79 -20.20 -98.17
N VAL A 1013 -49.76 -21.38 -98.78
CA VAL A 1013 -49.10 -22.56 -98.22
C VAL A 1013 -48.64 -23.50 -99.31
N THR A 1014 -47.45 -24.05 -99.13
CA THR A 1014 -46.94 -25.18 -99.91
C THR A 1014 -47.29 -26.47 -99.21
N LEU A 1015 -48.08 -27.33 -99.85
CA LEU A 1015 -48.39 -28.68 -99.35
C LEU A 1015 -47.35 -29.66 -99.91
N LYS A 1016 -46.55 -30.25 -99.01
CA LYS A 1016 -45.42 -31.09 -99.40
C LYS A 1016 -45.85 -32.50 -99.79
N ASN A 1017 -45.27 -33.05 -100.86
CA ASN A 1017 -45.54 -34.42 -101.32
C ASN A 1017 -47.02 -34.70 -101.64
N ILE A 1018 -47.76 -33.68 -102.07
CA ILE A 1018 -49.17 -33.75 -102.43
C ILE A 1018 -49.33 -33.43 -103.93
N ASP A 1019 -50.20 -34.18 -104.59
CA ASP A 1019 -50.64 -33.95 -105.97
C ASP A 1019 -52.17 -34.03 -106.02
N VAL A 1020 -52.84 -32.87 -105.97
CA VAL A 1020 -54.30 -32.77 -105.93
C VAL A 1020 -54.78 -31.50 -106.64
N SER A 1021 -56.00 -31.53 -107.17
CA SER A 1021 -56.63 -30.37 -107.83
C SER A 1021 -57.56 -29.60 -106.89
N LEU A 1022 -57.79 -28.31 -107.18
CA LEU A 1022 -58.73 -27.46 -106.42
C LEU A 1022 -60.13 -28.08 -106.33
N ASN A 1023 -60.61 -28.65 -107.45
CA ASN A 1023 -61.90 -29.34 -107.50
C ASN A 1023 -61.95 -30.55 -106.55
N THR A 1024 -60.83 -31.24 -106.33
CA THR A 1024 -60.79 -32.39 -105.41
C THR A 1024 -60.85 -31.93 -103.96
N LEU A 1025 -60.10 -30.89 -103.58
CA LEU A 1025 -60.19 -30.31 -102.24
C LEU A 1025 -61.60 -29.80 -101.92
N LEU A 1026 -62.28 -29.17 -102.89
CA LEU A 1026 -63.68 -28.73 -102.76
C LEU A 1026 -64.66 -29.88 -102.60
N ASN A 1027 -64.58 -30.92 -103.45
CA ASN A 1027 -65.49 -32.07 -103.35
C ASN A 1027 -65.23 -32.92 -102.10
N ASN A 1028 -64.05 -32.77 -101.49
CA ASN A 1028 -63.71 -33.42 -100.24
C ASN A 1028 -64.10 -32.59 -99.01
N ASP A 1029 -64.65 -31.37 -99.16
CA ASP A 1029 -64.91 -30.37 -98.11
C ASP A 1029 -63.66 -29.96 -97.30
N GLN A 1030 -62.48 -29.98 -97.92
CA GLN A 1030 -61.17 -29.68 -97.31
C GLN A 1030 -60.78 -28.19 -97.36
N LEU A 1031 -61.66 -27.34 -97.88
CA LEU A 1031 -61.51 -25.88 -97.86
C LEU A 1031 -62.67 -25.30 -97.05
N VAL A 1032 -62.36 -24.44 -96.09
CA VAL A 1032 -63.38 -23.68 -95.34
C VAL A 1032 -63.38 -22.25 -95.88
N LEU A 1033 -64.49 -21.84 -96.51
CA LEU A 1033 -64.56 -20.60 -97.29
C LEU A 1033 -65.56 -19.56 -96.75
N ALA A 1034 -66.44 -19.92 -95.80
CA ALA A 1034 -67.49 -19.05 -95.26
C ALA A 1034 -67.93 -19.39 -93.83
#